data_AF-A0AAV2QTN3-F1
#
_entry.id   AF-A0AAV2QTN3-F1
#
_cell.length_a   1.000
_cell.length_b   1.000
_cell.length_c   1.000
_cell.angle_alpha   90.00
_cell.angle_beta   90.00
_cell.angle_gamma   90.00
#
_symmetry.space_group_name_H-M   'P 1'
#
loop_
_entity.id
_entity.type
_entity.pdbx_description
1 polymer ?
#
loop_
_entity_poly.entity_id
_entity_poly.type
_entity_poly.pdbx_seq_one_letter_code
_entity_poly.pdbx_strand_id
1 'polypeptide(L)'
;EILFLAEFHCKDEIEHIVVRRKNQLCWQSQLSLGHSYRITQLRCDTLYKNSHNIDVHHTTRTSTLTELEDINQCDTSTSRKELLSYSGIVTKIIDNDIGLYELDSRIQLFTCYLRDITGELRDSKTNGIKIGEKLKIFNVHYLKDQGKINLICCGRSLIVKEKPFDVNPECVKSSSGVLHALHLYNLGSSGLHWLLYINEQLTQLAVPHLLHQTSSTGKCFEGRNGVLIRILTEASSRGLLVKQPRSPILEFLAHHIEPCVIAKVFCKPFIVKSISEVLYADQTSCTGTNENSSTNNILWHHASNGSDGNILVGKLELDENGYLLLCDKNTQVAIVLVGVSDIDNYNFQNDTLIHKIGSFVAIFNWKCVTETFNILIGKENQSRRILKEYIMVKGNDIIVLQKRNLKNQLVFNGEEYKVKLLNKSGFVFSIPQNSNSLSTDAHLQTFFIVHAIVNKSSDTCHASTVKERWRTFIKITGDNSKMFPCLQEGMTFAIKIPLDENQSQSLMKRSYSFSYLSPLFKYFGNTECIDLPANSHIFSCKGNSSFLSNSITISKLLENESQFNSELVSVVGVVIDRQHMTDRFARPTNDLHLDIINQKQIGIPKDKVLRVLLQDIENSAFQMWVYLTCRSKNNIHHYPFGILPGCKICISNTKKHVSKVNKLTYLQGTEFTTITPLSFSTPNHYAITRPIFSFLRDTK
;
A
#
# COMPACT_ATOMS: atom_id res chain seq x y z
N GLU A 1 15.82 32.21 -22.18
CA GLU A 1 15.05 32.32 -20.91
C GLU A 1 14.09 33.48 -21.02
N ILE A 2 12.83 33.29 -20.61
CA ILE A 2 11.84 34.37 -20.52
C ILE A 2 11.81 34.80 -19.06
N LEU A 3 11.95 36.11 -18.81
CA LEU A 3 11.94 36.67 -17.45
C LEU A 3 10.53 37.07 -17.02
N PHE A 4 9.82 37.82 -17.86
CA PHE A 4 8.38 38.06 -17.70
C PHE A 4 7.70 38.32 -19.05
N LEU A 5 6.37 38.22 -19.05
CA LEU A 5 5.48 38.48 -20.17
C LEU A 5 4.53 39.61 -19.79
N ALA A 6 4.22 40.47 -20.75
CA ALA A 6 3.23 41.53 -20.58
C ALA A 6 2.27 41.56 -21.78
N GLU A 7 0.99 41.79 -21.48
CA GLU A 7 -0.09 41.96 -22.45
C GLU A 7 -0.40 43.47 -22.52
N PHE A 8 -0.27 44.06 -23.70
CA PHE A 8 -0.57 45.47 -23.95
C PHE A 8 -1.74 45.58 -24.91
N HIS A 9 -2.64 46.51 -24.65
CA HIS A 9 -3.69 46.89 -25.59
C HIS A 9 -3.19 48.05 -26.45
N CYS A 10 -3.10 47.84 -27.76
CA CYS A 10 -2.66 48.84 -28.73
C CYS A 10 -3.69 48.96 -29.85
N LYS A 11 -4.42 50.08 -29.92
CA LYS A 11 -5.36 50.41 -31.02
C LYS A 11 -6.27 49.23 -31.42
N ASP A 12 -6.94 48.66 -30.42
CA ASP A 12 -7.86 47.51 -30.51
C ASP A 12 -7.23 46.12 -30.70
N GLU A 13 -5.89 46.02 -30.82
CA GLU A 13 -5.16 44.76 -30.84
C GLU A 13 -4.51 44.46 -29.49
N ILE A 14 -4.31 43.18 -29.23
CA ILE A 14 -3.60 42.69 -28.04
C ILE A 14 -2.20 42.28 -28.47
N GLU A 15 -1.21 42.95 -27.90
CA GLU A 15 0.19 42.69 -28.18
C GLU A 15 0.88 42.03 -26.99
N HIS A 16 1.62 40.97 -27.27
CA HIS A 16 2.37 40.24 -26.25
C HIS A 16 3.85 40.59 -26.32
N ILE A 17 4.38 41.15 -25.24
CA ILE A 17 5.80 41.52 -25.13
C ILE A 17 6.51 40.55 -24.19
N VAL A 18 7.58 39.94 -24.71
CA VAL A 18 8.45 39.00 -24.01
C VAL A 18 9.74 39.70 -23.59
N VAL A 19 9.97 39.80 -22.28
CA VAL A 19 11.22 40.32 -21.73
C VAL A 19 12.15 39.15 -21.40
N ARG A 20 13.31 39.10 -22.04
CA ARG A 20 14.31 38.03 -21.87
C ARG A 20 15.61 38.48 -21.18
N ARG A 21 15.77 39.77 -20.94
CA ARG A 21 17.06 40.37 -20.52
C ARG A 21 17.03 40.87 -19.08
N LYS A 22 18.01 40.45 -18.27
CA LYS A 22 18.05 40.75 -16.83
C LYS A 22 18.08 42.25 -16.52
N ASN A 23 18.74 43.05 -17.35
CA ASN A 23 18.81 44.51 -17.20
C ASN A 23 17.46 45.23 -17.44
N GLN A 24 16.47 44.54 -18.02
CA GLN A 24 15.11 45.05 -18.23
C GLN A 24 14.12 44.48 -17.21
N LEU A 25 14.59 43.69 -16.23
CA LEU A 25 13.71 43.11 -15.21
C LEU A 25 13.06 44.18 -14.32
N CYS A 26 13.72 45.33 -14.13
CA CYS A 26 13.17 46.47 -13.40
C CYS A 26 11.89 47.06 -14.03
N TRP A 27 11.61 46.75 -15.30
CA TRP A 27 10.37 47.17 -15.96
C TRP A 27 9.15 46.56 -15.29
N GLN A 28 9.28 45.38 -14.69
CA GLN A 28 8.19 44.71 -13.97
C GLN A 28 7.62 45.59 -12.84
N SER A 29 8.48 46.30 -12.10
CA SER A 29 8.06 47.21 -11.02
C SER A 29 7.64 48.60 -11.52
N GLN A 30 7.96 48.95 -12.77
CA GLN A 30 7.60 50.24 -13.38
C GLN A 30 6.24 50.19 -14.06
N LEU A 31 5.84 49.01 -14.55
CA LEU A 31 4.56 48.82 -15.23
C LEU A 31 3.41 48.81 -14.22
N SER A 32 2.50 49.77 -14.38
CA SER A 32 1.26 49.88 -13.64
C SER A 32 0.07 49.61 -14.55
N LEU A 33 -0.92 48.87 -14.05
CA LEU A 33 -2.17 48.64 -14.79
C LEU A 33 -2.90 49.95 -15.05
N GLY A 34 -3.55 50.07 -16.21
CA GLY A 34 -4.30 51.25 -16.63
C GLY A 34 -3.44 52.44 -17.09
N HIS A 35 -2.11 52.30 -17.11
CA HIS A 35 -1.21 53.33 -17.58
C HIS A 35 -0.78 53.07 -19.04
N SER A 36 -0.42 54.14 -19.74
CA SER A 36 0.05 54.07 -21.12
C SER A 36 1.57 54.11 -21.17
N TYR A 37 2.16 53.23 -21.97
CA TYR A 37 3.61 53.12 -22.11
C TYR A 37 4.02 53.18 -23.57
N ARG A 38 5.14 53.82 -23.84
CA ARG A 38 5.86 53.72 -25.11
C ARG A 38 7.05 52.78 -24.92
N ILE A 39 7.05 51.70 -25.70
CA ILE A 39 8.15 50.73 -25.75
C ILE A 39 8.79 50.80 -27.12
N THR A 40 10.11 51.01 -27.17
CA THR A 40 10.83 51.18 -28.43
C THR A 40 11.62 49.93 -28.82
N GLN A 41 11.92 49.81 -30.12
CA GLN A 41 12.89 48.85 -30.66
C GLN A 41 12.57 47.39 -30.33
N LEU A 42 11.31 47.00 -30.49
CA LEU A 42 10.85 45.62 -30.39
C LEU A 42 11.19 44.83 -31.67
N ARG A 43 11.31 43.51 -31.55
CA ARG A 43 11.43 42.59 -32.69
C ARG A 43 10.31 41.56 -32.65
N CYS A 44 9.69 41.28 -33.79
CA CYS A 44 8.72 40.20 -33.91
C CYS A 44 9.43 38.84 -33.83
N ASP A 45 8.81 37.88 -33.17
CA ASP A 45 9.23 36.49 -33.05
C ASP A 45 7.96 35.62 -33.00
N THR A 46 8.09 34.33 -33.30
CA THR A 46 6.97 33.38 -33.23
C THR A 46 7.37 32.25 -32.29
N LEU A 47 6.64 32.14 -31.17
CA LEU A 47 6.82 31.06 -30.20
C LEU A 47 6.00 29.83 -30.60
N TYR A 48 6.45 28.65 -30.14
CA TYR A 48 5.77 27.38 -30.38
C TYR A 48 5.51 27.10 -31.87
N LYS A 49 6.57 27.30 -32.68
CA LYS A 49 6.55 27.03 -34.12
C LYS A 49 6.07 25.60 -34.38
N ASN A 50 5.22 25.44 -35.39
CA ASN A 50 4.60 24.20 -35.85
C ASN A 50 3.47 23.64 -34.97
N SER A 51 3.41 23.99 -33.67
CA SER A 51 2.30 23.54 -32.83
C SER A 51 1.20 24.59 -32.72
N HIS A 52 1.55 25.83 -32.37
CA HIS A 52 0.56 26.90 -32.11
C HIS A 52 0.88 28.20 -32.84
N ASN A 53 2.13 28.44 -33.26
CA ASN A 53 2.56 29.62 -34.01
C ASN A 53 2.07 30.95 -33.41
N ILE A 54 2.54 31.27 -32.20
CA ILE A 54 2.09 32.45 -31.47
C ILE A 54 3.06 33.60 -31.74
N ASP A 55 2.56 34.64 -32.40
CA ASP A 55 3.34 35.85 -32.65
C ASP A 55 3.49 36.68 -31.38
N VAL A 56 4.72 37.12 -31.13
CA VAL A 56 5.10 37.92 -29.97
C VAL A 56 6.15 38.96 -30.35
N HIS A 57 6.22 40.03 -29.57
CA HIS A 57 7.34 40.96 -29.62
C HIS A 57 8.34 40.63 -28.52
N HIS A 58 9.65 40.71 -28.79
CA HIS A 58 10.68 40.59 -27.77
C HIS A 58 11.57 41.82 -27.69
N THR A 59 12.04 42.12 -26.49
CA THR A 59 12.88 43.29 -26.23
C THR A 59 14.31 43.11 -26.75
N THR A 60 14.84 44.18 -27.37
CA THR A 60 16.24 44.27 -27.80
C THR A 60 17.11 44.90 -26.72
N ARG A 61 18.43 45.00 -26.96
CA ARG A 61 19.38 45.55 -25.97
C ARG A 61 19.09 47.02 -25.67
N THR A 62 18.54 47.68 -26.66
CA THR A 62 18.36 49.11 -26.77
C THR A 62 16.88 49.49 -26.66
N SER A 63 15.99 48.52 -26.39
CA SER A 63 14.60 48.82 -26.04
C SER A 63 14.53 49.63 -24.75
N THR A 64 13.70 50.67 -24.78
CA THR A 64 13.40 51.54 -23.66
C THR A 64 11.90 51.46 -23.31
N LEU A 65 11.58 51.61 -22.03
CA LEU A 65 10.21 51.76 -21.51
C LEU A 65 10.06 53.19 -20.99
N THR A 66 9.08 53.92 -21.49
CA THR A 66 8.74 55.27 -21.02
C THR A 66 7.24 55.34 -20.77
N GLU A 67 6.85 55.70 -19.55
CA GLU A 67 5.47 56.02 -19.21
C GLU A 67 5.04 57.30 -19.92
N LEU A 68 3.80 57.33 -20.38
CA LEU A 68 3.21 58.49 -21.05
C LEU A 68 2.28 59.21 -20.06
N GLU A 69 2.55 60.49 -19.80
CA GLU A 69 1.68 61.35 -19.01
C GLU A 69 0.39 61.63 -19.82
N ASP A 70 -0.75 61.21 -19.27
CA ASP A 70 -2.13 61.51 -19.69
C ASP A 70 -2.55 61.25 -21.15
N ILE A 71 -3.29 60.15 -21.31
CA ILE A 71 -4.55 60.13 -22.06
C ILE A 71 -5.53 59.38 -21.17
N ASN A 72 -6.60 60.05 -20.70
CA ASN A 72 -7.74 59.55 -19.91
C ASN A 72 -7.63 58.08 -19.47
N GLN A 73 -7.56 57.82 -18.15
CA GLN A 73 -7.63 56.47 -17.58
C GLN A 73 -8.65 55.64 -18.36
N CYS A 74 -8.14 54.72 -19.18
CA CYS A 74 -8.98 53.92 -20.02
C CYS A 74 -9.74 53.01 -19.05
N ASP A 75 -11.06 53.14 -18.97
CA ASP A 75 -11.89 52.24 -18.19
C ASP A 75 -11.56 50.82 -18.66
N THR A 76 -10.86 50.07 -17.80
CA THR A 76 -10.35 48.71 -18.08
C THR A 76 -11.48 47.67 -18.21
N SER A 77 -12.70 48.12 -18.50
CA SER A 77 -13.91 47.33 -18.66
C SER A 77 -14.03 46.68 -20.04
N THR A 78 -12.94 46.18 -20.63
CA THR A 78 -13.06 45.15 -21.66
C THR A 78 -13.60 43.89 -20.99
N SER A 79 -14.93 43.69 -21.12
CA SER A 79 -15.71 42.65 -20.47
C SER A 79 -15.28 41.25 -20.92
N ARG A 80 -14.17 40.73 -20.40
CA ARG A 80 -13.94 39.28 -20.34
C ARG A 80 -14.79 38.77 -19.18
N LYS A 81 -16.02 38.36 -19.49
CA LYS A 81 -17.15 38.07 -18.57
C LYS A 81 -16.90 37.04 -17.45
N GLU A 82 -15.68 36.52 -17.26
CA GLU A 82 -15.40 35.42 -16.32
C GLU A 82 -14.34 35.71 -15.25
N LEU A 83 -13.45 36.70 -15.43
CA LEU A 83 -12.35 36.95 -14.49
C LEU A 83 -12.60 38.19 -13.63
N LEU A 84 -12.31 38.08 -12.33
CA LEU A 84 -12.58 39.09 -11.33
C LEU A 84 -11.29 39.80 -10.89
N SER A 85 -11.41 41.03 -10.43
CA SER A 85 -10.37 41.76 -9.70
C SER A 85 -10.83 42.02 -8.28
N TYR A 86 -9.92 41.88 -7.30
CA TYR A 86 -10.21 41.99 -5.88
C TYR A 86 -9.12 42.79 -5.16
N SER A 87 -9.51 43.58 -4.16
CA SER A 87 -8.57 44.25 -3.26
C SER A 87 -8.96 43.93 -1.83
N GLY A 88 -8.00 43.47 -1.03
CA GLY A 88 -8.26 43.05 0.34
C GLY A 88 -7.02 42.92 1.20
N ILE A 89 -7.20 42.57 2.47
CA ILE A 89 -6.13 42.45 3.45
C ILE A 89 -5.94 41.00 3.82
N VAL A 90 -4.70 40.53 3.85
CA VAL A 90 -4.37 39.17 4.29
C VAL A 90 -4.63 39.05 5.80
N THR A 91 -5.65 38.29 6.18
CA THR A 91 -6.01 38.09 7.58
C THR A 91 -5.35 36.85 8.17
N LYS A 92 -5.08 35.83 7.36
CA LYS A 92 -4.48 34.58 7.81
C LYS A 92 -3.64 33.92 6.72
N ILE A 93 -2.54 33.29 7.11
CA ILE A 93 -1.78 32.37 6.26
C ILE A 93 -2.25 30.96 6.58
N ILE A 94 -2.87 30.28 5.61
CA ILE A 94 -3.40 28.92 5.82
C ILE A 94 -2.30 27.90 5.56
N ASP A 95 -1.67 28.00 4.39
CA ASP A 95 -0.50 27.19 4.03
C ASP A 95 0.41 28.06 3.18
N ASN A 96 1.50 28.55 3.77
CA ASN A 96 2.44 29.34 3.01
C ASN A 96 3.04 28.49 1.90
N ASP A 97 3.56 27.30 2.16
CA ASP A 97 4.35 26.53 1.19
C ASP A 97 3.59 26.20 -0.11
N ILE A 98 2.26 26.07 -0.04
CA ILE A 98 1.38 25.86 -1.19
C ILE A 98 0.88 27.19 -1.78
N GLY A 99 0.88 28.28 -1.01
CA GLY A 99 0.36 29.58 -1.44
C GLY A 99 -1.15 29.71 -1.21
N LEU A 100 -1.60 29.33 -0.02
CA LEU A 100 -2.99 29.44 0.42
C LEU A 100 -3.11 30.49 1.54
N TYR A 101 -3.89 31.52 1.29
CA TYR A 101 -4.07 32.66 2.18
C TYR A 101 -5.56 32.94 2.41
N GLU A 102 -5.88 33.67 3.46
CA GLU A 102 -7.20 34.20 3.72
C GLU A 102 -7.17 35.73 3.64
N LEU A 103 -8.12 36.30 2.91
CA LEU A 103 -8.35 37.73 2.79
C LEU A 103 -9.65 38.10 3.51
N ASP A 104 -9.59 39.19 4.27
CA ASP A 104 -10.74 39.83 4.93
C ASP A 104 -11.59 38.84 5.77
N SER A 105 -10.94 37.80 6.32
CA SER A 105 -11.54 36.73 7.13
C SER A 105 -12.65 35.92 6.46
N ARG A 106 -12.80 36.01 5.13
CA ARG A 106 -13.94 35.43 4.40
C ARG A 106 -13.58 34.80 3.06
N ILE A 107 -12.48 35.23 2.45
CA ILE A 107 -12.10 34.84 1.10
C ILE A 107 -10.79 34.06 1.14
N GLN A 108 -10.75 32.89 0.52
CA GLN A 108 -9.52 32.13 0.37
C GLN A 108 -8.84 32.48 -0.95
N LEU A 109 -7.56 32.82 -0.89
CA LEU A 109 -6.72 33.12 -2.05
C LEU A 109 -5.77 31.95 -2.32
N PHE A 110 -5.85 31.41 -3.53
CA PHE A 110 -4.99 30.33 -4.02
C PHE A 110 -3.99 30.88 -5.03
N THR A 111 -2.74 31.03 -4.62
CA THR A 111 -1.62 31.46 -5.48
C THR A 111 -0.77 30.29 -5.99
N CYS A 112 -1.13 29.06 -5.62
CA CYS A 112 -0.42 27.81 -5.96
C CYS A 112 -0.02 27.68 -7.45
N TYR A 113 -0.88 28.09 -8.38
CA TYR A 113 -0.56 28.03 -9.81
C TYR A 113 0.45 29.09 -10.25
N LEU A 114 0.69 30.14 -9.48
CA LEU A 114 1.69 31.16 -9.78
C LEU A 114 2.95 31.00 -8.95
N ARG A 115 2.84 30.45 -7.74
CA ARG A 115 3.90 30.40 -6.74
C ARG A 115 5.19 29.81 -7.30
N ASP A 116 5.10 28.72 -8.06
CA ASP A 116 6.28 28.09 -8.64
C ASP A 116 6.65 28.59 -10.05
N ILE A 117 6.18 29.78 -10.42
CA ILE A 117 6.40 30.37 -11.74
C ILE A 117 6.89 31.80 -11.58
N THR A 118 6.23 32.59 -10.74
CA THR A 118 6.58 33.99 -10.50
C THR A 118 7.57 34.10 -9.35
N GLY A 119 8.70 34.78 -9.58
CA GLY A 119 9.73 34.98 -8.55
C GLY A 119 9.23 35.80 -7.34
N GLU A 120 8.22 36.65 -7.54
CA GLU A 120 7.66 37.54 -6.51
C GLU A 120 7.01 36.78 -5.34
N LEU A 121 6.45 35.61 -5.61
CA LEU A 121 5.71 34.83 -4.61
C LEU A 121 6.57 33.77 -3.90
N ARG A 122 7.87 33.68 -4.21
CA ARG A 122 8.70 32.50 -3.91
C ARG A 122 9.55 32.54 -2.64
N ASP A 123 9.64 33.64 -1.89
CA ASP A 123 10.62 33.72 -0.79
C ASP A 123 10.04 34.01 0.62
N SER A 124 10.61 33.34 1.63
CA SER A 124 10.01 33.04 2.93
C SER A 124 10.56 33.85 4.11
N LYS A 125 11.46 34.83 3.89
CA LYS A 125 11.97 35.67 5.00
C LYS A 125 11.66 37.15 4.86
N THR A 126 11.68 37.72 3.66
CA THR A 126 11.43 39.17 3.48
C THR A 126 10.30 39.49 2.50
N ASN A 127 10.13 38.71 1.43
CA ASN A 127 9.31 39.14 0.27
C ASN A 127 7.95 38.43 0.13
N GLY A 128 7.70 37.33 0.84
CA GLY A 128 6.45 36.58 0.78
C GLY A 128 5.23 37.35 1.30
N ILE A 129 4.03 36.87 0.99
CA ILE A 129 2.77 37.45 1.47
C ILE A 129 2.66 37.30 3.00
N LYS A 130 2.41 38.40 3.72
CA LYS A 130 2.33 38.45 5.20
C LYS A 130 0.95 38.87 5.68
N ILE A 131 0.61 38.48 6.91
CA ILE A 131 -0.61 38.94 7.59
C ILE A 131 -0.57 40.47 7.73
N GLY A 132 -1.69 41.13 7.42
CA GLY A 132 -1.86 42.58 7.41
C GLY A 132 -1.48 43.27 6.10
N GLU A 133 -0.90 42.56 5.12
CA GLU A 133 -0.60 43.15 3.82
C GLU A 133 -1.88 43.37 3.00
N LYS A 134 -1.97 44.54 2.34
CA LYS A 134 -3.01 44.80 1.35
C LYS A 134 -2.57 44.31 -0.02
N LEU A 135 -3.42 43.50 -0.64
CA LEU A 135 -3.21 42.93 -1.96
C LEU A 135 -4.25 43.47 -2.93
N LYS A 136 -3.80 43.85 -4.13
CA LYS A 136 -4.64 44.03 -5.32
C LYS A 136 -4.41 42.85 -6.25
N ILE A 137 -5.48 42.19 -6.62
CA ILE A 137 -5.46 40.91 -7.32
C ILE A 137 -6.28 41.07 -8.59
N PHE A 138 -5.71 40.73 -9.73
CA PHE A 138 -6.34 40.93 -11.03
C PHE A 138 -6.45 39.62 -11.78
N ASN A 139 -7.47 39.52 -12.64
CA ASN A 139 -7.72 38.39 -13.53
C ASN A 139 -7.77 37.03 -12.80
N VAL A 140 -8.51 36.95 -11.69
CA VAL A 140 -8.67 35.71 -10.91
C VAL A 140 -9.95 34.99 -11.22
N HIS A 141 -9.91 33.66 -11.05
CA HIS A 141 -11.09 32.82 -11.13
C HIS A 141 -11.82 32.85 -9.79
N TYR A 142 -13.13 33.09 -9.86
CA TYR A 142 -14.03 33.04 -8.73
C TYR A 142 -14.68 31.66 -8.64
N LEU A 143 -14.54 30.98 -7.50
CA LEU A 143 -15.22 29.72 -7.22
C LEU A 143 -15.89 29.82 -5.85
N LYS A 144 -17.18 29.50 -5.77
CA LYS A 144 -17.90 29.39 -4.50
C LYS A 144 -18.07 27.91 -4.15
N ASP A 145 -17.42 27.47 -3.08
CA ASP A 145 -17.47 26.08 -2.62
C ASP A 145 -17.83 26.02 -1.13
N GLN A 146 -18.84 25.21 -0.77
CA GLN A 146 -19.33 25.02 0.60
C GLN A 146 -19.55 26.34 1.39
N GLY A 147 -20.01 27.40 0.70
CA GLY A 147 -20.25 28.71 1.31
C GLY A 147 -19.00 29.58 1.50
N LYS A 148 -17.80 29.09 1.18
CA LYS A 148 -16.56 29.88 1.12
C LYS A 148 -16.31 30.40 -0.29
N ILE A 149 -15.74 31.61 -0.35
CA ILE A 149 -15.34 32.24 -1.61
C ILE A 149 -13.86 31.93 -1.84
N ASN A 150 -13.55 31.34 -2.98
CA ASN A 150 -12.19 30.99 -3.40
C ASN A 150 -11.81 31.85 -4.61
N LEU A 151 -10.73 32.62 -4.48
CA LEU A 151 -10.07 33.33 -5.57
C LEU A 151 -8.85 32.52 -5.99
N ILE A 152 -8.86 32.00 -7.21
CA ILE A 152 -7.80 31.13 -7.71
C ILE A 152 -7.04 31.84 -8.81
N CYS A 153 -5.75 32.07 -8.57
CA CYS A 153 -4.86 32.68 -9.54
C CYS A 153 -4.46 31.66 -10.61
N CYS A 154 -4.52 32.03 -11.89
CA CYS A 154 -3.97 31.27 -13.02
C CYS A 154 -2.71 31.96 -13.55
N GLY A 155 -2.13 31.44 -14.65
CA GLY A 155 -0.96 32.03 -15.29
C GLY A 155 -1.14 33.48 -15.75
N ARG A 156 -2.38 33.96 -15.89
CA ARG A 156 -2.73 35.33 -16.30
C ARG A 156 -3.09 36.26 -15.14
N SER A 157 -3.19 35.72 -13.93
CA SER A 157 -3.51 36.54 -12.75
C SER A 157 -2.30 37.35 -12.33
N LEU A 158 -2.55 38.55 -11.82
CA LEU A 158 -1.52 39.44 -11.27
C LEU A 158 -1.82 39.72 -9.80
N ILE A 159 -0.79 39.66 -8.96
CA ILE A 159 -0.88 40.00 -7.54
C ILE A 159 0.06 41.17 -7.29
N VAL A 160 -0.50 42.31 -6.88
CA VAL A 160 0.23 43.52 -6.57
C VAL A 160 0.10 43.80 -5.08
N LYS A 161 1.22 44.00 -4.40
CA LYS A 161 1.26 44.48 -3.02
C LYS A 161 1.29 46.01 -2.99
N GLU A 162 0.71 46.60 -1.96
CA GLU A 162 0.84 48.05 -1.71
C GLU A 162 2.30 48.49 -1.52
N LYS A 163 3.14 47.62 -0.95
CA LYS A 163 4.60 47.75 -0.96
C LYS A 163 5.19 46.78 -2.00
N PRO A 164 5.92 47.26 -3.02
CA PRO A 164 6.38 46.41 -4.11
C PRO A 164 7.29 45.28 -3.63
N PHE A 165 7.30 44.17 -4.38
CA PHE A 165 8.19 43.04 -4.13
C PHE A 165 9.63 43.39 -4.54
N ASP A 166 10.62 43.01 -3.73
CA ASP A 166 12.02 42.98 -4.19
C ASP A 166 12.21 41.77 -5.11
N VAL A 167 12.51 42.04 -6.38
CA VAL A 167 12.68 40.98 -7.41
C VAL A 167 14.07 40.36 -7.27
N ASN A 168 14.14 39.14 -6.71
CA ASN A 168 15.39 38.37 -6.68
C ASN A 168 15.43 37.32 -7.82
N PRO A 169 16.40 37.38 -8.75
CA PRO A 169 16.54 36.41 -9.84
C PRO A 169 17.07 35.04 -9.40
N GLU A 170 17.71 34.92 -8.23
CA GLU A 170 18.20 33.64 -7.70
C GLU A 170 17.14 33.01 -6.80
N CYS A 171 16.28 32.19 -7.42
CA CYS A 171 15.05 31.75 -6.77
C CYS A 171 15.09 30.25 -6.40
N VAL A 172 14.82 29.93 -5.14
CA VAL A 172 14.70 28.54 -4.65
C VAL A 172 13.29 28.03 -4.95
N LYS A 173 13.18 26.89 -5.65
CA LYS A 173 11.87 26.26 -5.92
C LYS A 173 11.23 25.80 -4.61
N SER A 174 9.89 25.83 -4.55
CA SER A 174 9.18 25.31 -3.38
C SER A 174 9.58 23.85 -3.12
N SER A 175 9.78 23.53 -1.84
CA SER A 175 9.94 22.16 -1.39
C SER A 175 8.60 21.44 -1.27
N SER A 176 7.47 22.06 -1.60
CA SER A 176 6.14 21.43 -1.51
C SER A 176 5.94 20.32 -2.55
N GLY A 177 5.62 19.13 -2.09
CA GLY A 177 5.22 18.00 -2.92
C GLY A 177 3.88 18.25 -3.63
N VAL A 178 2.95 18.97 -2.99
CA VAL A 178 1.66 19.32 -3.59
C VAL A 178 1.86 20.22 -4.81
N LEU A 179 2.66 21.28 -4.70
CA LEU A 179 2.94 22.16 -5.83
C LEU A 179 3.70 21.45 -6.94
N HIS A 180 4.68 20.62 -6.57
CA HIS A 180 5.40 19.83 -7.56
C HIS A 180 4.45 18.92 -8.34
N ALA A 181 3.53 18.23 -7.66
CA ALA A 181 2.53 17.37 -8.29
C ALA A 181 1.55 18.17 -9.15
N LEU A 182 1.03 19.30 -8.65
CA LEU A 182 0.10 20.18 -9.35
C LEU A 182 0.64 20.55 -10.74
N HIS A 183 1.92 20.92 -10.82
CA HIS A 183 2.56 21.30 -12.08
C HIS A 183 3.01 20.13 -12.94
N LEU A 184 3.47 19.03 -12.33
CA LEU A 184 3.95 17.84 -13.04
C LEU A 184 2.82 17.10 -13.76
N TYR A 185 1.63 17.05 -13.14
CA TYR A 185 0.44 16.40 -13.70
C TYR A 185 -0.56 17.40 -14.30
N ASN A 186 -0.25 18.72 -14.26
CA ASN A 186 -1.08 19.80 -14.81
C ASN A 186 -2.55 19.71 -14.40
N LEU A 187 -2.76 19.56 -13.08
CA LEU A 187 -4.08 19.39 -12.49
C LEU A 187 -4.79 20.73 -12.34
N GLY A 188 -6.09 20.76 -12.61
CA GLY A 188 -6.94 21.94 -12.36
C GLY A 188 -7.42 22.04 -10.91
N SER A 189 -8.39 22.94 -10.65
CA SER A 189 -8.85 23.24 -9.28
C SER A 189 -9.33 22.01 -8.52
N SER A 190 -10.16 21.16 -9.14
CA SER A 190 -10.62 19.92 -8.51
C SER A 190 -9.48 18.96 -8.18
N GLY A 191 -8.42 18.94 -9.00
CA GLY A 191 -7.22 18.15 -8.76
C GLY A 191 -6.34 18.71 -7.65
N LEU A 192 -6.25 20.04 -7.52
CA LEU A 192 -5.61 20.68 -6.37
C LEU A 192 -6.32 20.32 -5.05
N HIS A 193 -7.64 20.44 -4.99
CA HIS A 193 -8.40 20.05 -3.80
C HIS A 193 -8.20 18.57 -3.45
N TRP A 194 -8.14 17.71 -4.47
CA TRP A 194 -7.81 16.30 -4.28
C TRP A 194 -6.38 16.07 -3.74
N LEU A 195 -5.37 16.79 -4.25
CA LEU A 195 -4.00 16.70 -3.72
C LEU A 195 -3.92 17.17 -2.26
N LEU A 196 -4.60 18.28 -1.93
CA LEU A 196 -4.68 18.79 -0.56
C LEU A 196 -5.32 17.76 0.37
N TYR A 197 -6.43 17.16 -0.06
CA TYR A 197 -7.10 16.09 0.66
C TYR A 197 -6.17 14.88 0.90
N ILE A 198 -5.47 14.39 -0.14
CA ILE A 198 -4.52 13.28 0.03
C ILE A 198 -3.42 13.67 1.02
N ASN A 199 -2.84 14.86 0.88
CA ASN A 199 -1.77 15.31 1.77
C ASN A 199 -2.23 15.38 3.24
N GLU A 200 -3.45 15.84 3.46
CA GLU A 200 -4.09 15.84 4.78
C GLU A 200 -4.30 14.41 5.30
N GLN A 201 -4.88 13.52 4.50
CA GLN A 201 -5.10 12.12 4.88
C GLN A 201 -3.78 11.41 5.22
N LEU A 202 -2.73 11.61 4.43
CA LEU A 202 -1.41 11.06 4.72
C LEU A 202 -0.85 11.58 6.04
N THR A 203 -1.11 12.84 6.38
CA THR A 203 -0.67 13.45 7.64
C THR A 203 -1.48 12.93 8.83
N GLN A 204 -2.79 12.70 8.66
CA GLN A 204 -3.67 12.16 9.70
C GLN A 204 -3.41 10.68 10.01
N LEU A 205 -3.14 9.88 8.97
CA LEU A 205 -2.89 8.44 9.07
C LEU A 205 -1.43 8.09 9.38
N ALA A 206 -0.52 9.07 9.26
CA ALA A 206 0.87 8.91 9.63
C ALA A 206 1.03 8.50 11.10
N VAL A 207 1.77 7.42 11.33
CA VAL A 207 2.27 7.10 12.67
C VAL A 207 3.35 8.13 13.03
N PRO A 208 3.22 8.92 14.12
CA PRO A 208 4.07 10.09 14.39
C PRO A 208 5.58 9.83 14.38
N HIS A 209 6.01 8.60 14.68
CA HIS A 209 7.42 8.22 14.75
C HIS A 209 8.02 7.77 13.40
N LEU A 210 7.20 7.58 12.37
CA LEU A 210 7.66 7.08 11.07
C LEU A 210 7.77 8.17 10.00
N LEU A 211 6.92 9.18 10.09
CA LEU A 211 6.89 10.29 9.13
C LEU A 211 7.28 11.57 9.85
N HIS A 212 8.42 12.15 9.46
CA HIS A 212 8.65 13.56 9.76
C HIS A 212 7.67 14.37 8.91
N GLN A 213 7.07 15.43 9.45
CA GLN A 213 6.14 16.28 8.67
C GLN A 213 6.76 16.77 7.35
N THR A 214 8.08 16.96 7.30
CA THR A 214 8.81 17.34 6.10
C THR A 214 8.94 16.22 5.05
N SER A 215 8.81 14.95 5.44
CA SER A 215 8.85 13.81 4.51
C SER A 215 7.49 13.50 3.88
N SER A 216 6.39 13.84 4.55
CA SER A 216 5.03 13.67 4.01
C SER A 216 4.69 14.74 2.98
N THR A 217 4.94 16.02 3.30
CA THR A 217 4.54 17.17 2.50
C THR A 217 5.61 17.64 1.50
N GLY A 218 6.86 17.19 1.67
CA GLY A 218 7.99 17.60 0.85
C GLY A 218 8.00 16.98 -0.56
N LYS A 219 8.62 17.67 -1.50
CA LYS A 219 8.95 17.21 -2.85
C LYS A 219 10.03 16.13 -2.78
N CYS A 220 11.09 16.42 -2.03
CA CYS A 220 12.17 15.50 -1.74
C CYS A 220 12.53 15.55 -0.25
N PHE A 221 12.88 14.38 0.31
CA PHE A 221 13.44 14.22 1.65
C PHE A 221 14.64 13.27 1.56
N GLU A 222 15.81 13.68 2.07
CA GLU A 222 17.08 12.93 1.95
C GLU A 222 17.41 12.49 0.51
N GLY A 223 17.17 13.35 -0.48
CA GLY A 223 17.43 13.03 -1.90
C GLY A 223 16.46 12.03 -2.53
N ARG A 224 15.40 11.61 -1.81
CA ARG A 224 14.32 10.75 -2.32
C ARG A 224 13.03 11.54 -2.45
N ASN A 225 12.15 11.13 -3.37
CA ASN A 225 10.81 11.71 -3.50
C ASN A 225 10.05 11.61 -2.16
N GLY A 226 9.33 12.67 -1.78
CA GLY A 226 8.43 12.63 -0.62
C GLY A 226 7.27 11.66 -0.81
N VAL A 227 6.58 11.32 0.30
CA VAL A 227 5.55 10.27 0.34
C VAL A 227 4.46 10.49 -0.71
N LEU A 228 3.91 11.72 -0.79
CA LEU A 228 2.90 12.08 -1.78
C LEU A 228 3.39 11.83 -3.22
N ILE A 229 4.58 12.31 -3.54
CA ILE A 229 5.16 12.16 -4.88
C ILE A 229 5.38 10.70 -5.23
N ARG A 230 5.78 9.85 -4.28
CA ARG A 230 5.96 8.41 -4.50
C ARG A 230 4.62 7.72 -4.81
N ILE A 231 3.55 8.02 -4.07
CA ILE A 231 2.20 7.50 -4.37
C ILE A 231 1.78 7.92 -5.78
N LEU A 232 1.92 9.20 -6.12
CA LEU A 232 1.50 9.70 -7.44
C LEU A 232 2.33 9.11 -8.58
N THR A 233 3.64 8.92 -8.36
CA THR A 233 4.53 8.27 -9.34
C THR A 233 4.10 6.84 -9.60
N GLU A 234 3.71 6.11 -8.55
CA GLU A 234 3.21 4.74 -8.66
C GLU A 234 1.81 4.68 -9.29
N ALA A 235 0.91 5.62 -8.95
CA ALA A 235 -0.36 5.75 -9.65
C ALA A 235 -0.14 6.02 -11.14
N SER A 236 0.87 6.82 -11.50
CA SER A 236 1.24 7.09 -12.88
C SER A 236 1.83 5.87 -13.60
N SER A 237 2.70 5.07 -12.94
CA SER A 237 3.24 3.82 -13.51
C SER A 237 2.14 2.78 -13.79
N ARG A 238 1.03 2.85 -13.05
CA ARG A 238 -0.17 2.02 -13.23
C ARG A 238 -1.18 2.59 -14.25
N GLY A 239 -0.88 3.73 -14.87
CA GLY A 239 -1.77 4.38 -15.83
C GLY A 239 -2.99 5.07 -15.20
N LEU A 240 -3.02 5.23 -13.87
CA LEU A 240 -4.09 5.97 -13.19
C LEU A 240 -3.92 7.49 -13.31
N LEU A 241 -2.70 7.94 -13.60
CA LEU A 241 -2.35 9.35 -13.78
C LEU A 241 -1.40 9.54 -14.96
N VAL A 242 -1.70 10.54 -15.79
CA VAL A 242 -0.86 10.90 -16.93
C VAL A 242 0.02 12.08 -16.56
N LYS A 243 1.34 11.93 -16.70
CA LYS A 243 2.27 13.05 -16.58
C LYS A 243 2.10 13.96 -17.79
N GLN A 244 1.58 15.15 -17.54
CA GLN A 244 1.46 16.20 -18.54
C GLN A 244 1.99 17.47 -17.91
N PRO A 245 3.26 17.86 -18.14
CA PRO A 245 3.80 19.09 -17.55
C PRO A 245 3.02 20.32 -18.02
N ARG A 246 2.73 21.24 -17.09
CA ARG A 246 2.10 22.52 -17.42
C ARG A 246 3.06 23.44 -18.18
N SER A 247 2.54 24.18 -19.17
CA SER A 247 3.25 25.25 -19.87
C SER A 247 2.65 26.63 -19.53
N PRO A 248 3.24 27.37 -18.57
CA PRO A 248 2.69 28.66 -18.14
C PRO A 248 2.67 29.73 -19.23
N ILE A 249 3.68 29.69 -20.10
CA ILE A 249 3.81 30.63 -21.22
C ILE A 249 2.69 30.40 -22.23
N LEU A 250 2.34 29.14 -22.51
CA LEU A 250 1.20 28.82 -23.38
C LEU A 250 -0.12 29.29 -22.78
N GLU A 251 -0.33 29.03 -21.50
CA GLU A 251 -1.54 29.48 -20.81
C GLU A 251 -1.69 31.01 -20.82
N PHE A 252 -0.58 31.74 -20.72
CA PHE A 252 -0.60 33.20 -20.79
C PHE A 252 -0.91 33.71 -22.21
N LEU A 253 -0.21 33.17 -23.22
CA LEU A 253 -0.26 33.68 -24.59
C LEU A 253 -1.44 33.14 -25.42
N ALA A 254 -1.88 31.90 -25.19
CA ALA A 254 -2.80 31.17 -26.06
C ALA A 254 -4.10 30.78 -25.35
N HIS A 255 -4.66 31.70 -24.55
CA HIS A 255 -5.87 31.44 -23.77
C HIS A 255 -7.13 31.10 -24.59
N HIS A 256 -7.14 31.44 -25.89
CA HIS A 256 -8.22 31.05 -26.81
C HIS A 256 -8.05 29.62 -27.35
N ILE A 257 -6.84 29.06 -27.26
CA ILE A 257 -6.48 27.76 -27.83
C ILE A 257 -6.48 26.68 -26.75
N GLU A 258 -5.92 26.98 -25.56
CA GLU A 258 -5.96 26.07 -24.42
C GLU A 258 -6.90 26.60 -23.33
N PRO A 259 -7.80 25.76 -22.79
CA PRO A 259 -8.60 26.14 -21.63
C PRO A 259 -7.68 26.40 -20.44
N CYS A 260 -8.03 27.38 -19.61
CA CYS A 260 -7.31 27.69 -18.39
C CYS A 260 -7.11 26.41 -17.55
N VAL A 261 -5.91 26.23 -16.98
CA VAL A 261 -5.58 25.07 -16.15
C VAL A 261 -6.61 24.83 -15.06
N ILE A 262 -7.16 25.89 -14.48
CA ILE A 262 -8.15 25.83 -13.39
C ILE A 262 -9.43 25.12 -13.82
N ALA A 263 -9.83 25.27 -15.09
CA ALA A 263 -11.04 24.69 -15.67
C ALA A 263 -10.85 23.24 -16.14
N LYS A 264 -9.65 22.66 -16.03
CA LYS A 264 -9.41 21.27 -16.43
C LYS A 264 -10.25 20.33 -15.58
N VAL A 265 -11.09 19.55 -16.28
CA VAL A 265 -11.86 18.46 -15.67
C VAL A 265 -10.89 17.43 -15.12
N PHE A 266 -11.09 17.04 -13.87
CA PHE A 266 -10.26 16.06 -13.19
C PHE A 266 -11.12 15.01 -12.51
N CYS A 267 -10.94 13.76 -12.91
CA CYS A 267 -11.50 12.60 -12.22
C CYS A 267 -10.46 12.10 -11.21
N LYS A 268 -10.87 11.97 -9.95
CA LYS A 268 -10.00 11.49 -8.88
C LYS A 268 -9.59 10.04 -9.21
N PRO A 269 -8.29 9.75 -9.40
CA PRO A 269 -7.85 8.40 -9.79
C PRO A 269 -7.92 7.41 -8.62
N PHE A 270 -7.80 7.93 -7.41
CA PHE A 270 -7.90 7.16 -6.18
C PHE A 270 -8.24 8.05 -4.99
N ILE A 271 -8.66 7.42 -3.89
CA ILE A 271 -8.93 8.07 -2.60
C ILE A 271 -8.13 7.35 -1.51
N VAL A 272 -7.48 8.08 -0.62
CA VAL A 272 -6.85 7.50 0.56
C VAL A 272 -7.92 7.23 1.60
N LYS A 273 -8.00 5.99 2.10
CA LYS A 273 -8.94 5.60 3.15
C LYS A 273 -8.19 5.21 4.42
N SER A 274 -8.77 5.58 5.56
CA SER A 274 -8.36 5.02 6.85
C SER A 274 -8.75 3.55 6.95
N ILE A 275 -8.06 2.77 7.78
CA ILE A 275 -8.40 1.36 7.98
C ILE A 275 -9.80 1.25 8.60
N SER A 276 -10.11 2.11 9.58
CA SER A 276 -11.42 2.16 10.21
C SER A 276 -12.55 2.43 9.22
N GLU A 277 -12.40 3.39 8.29
CA GLU A 277 -13.43 3.65 7.26
C GLU A 277 -13.75 2.41 6.42
N VAL A 278 -12.73 1.62 6.07
CA VAL A 278 -12.92 0.39 5.29
C VAL A 278 -13.65 -0.67 6.10
N LEU A 279 -13.29 -0.84 7.37
CA LEU A 279 -13.93 -1.84 8.24
C LEU A 279 -15.39 -1.46 8.61
N TYR A 280 -15.68 -0.18 8.80
CA TYR A 280 -17.03 0.27 9.21
C TYR A 280 -18.03 0.39 8.05
N ALA A 281 -17.57 0.66 6.81
CA ALA A 281 -18.46 0.78 5.66
C ALA A 281 -19.30 -0.49 5.44
N ASP A 282 -18.70 -1.65 5.64
CA ASP A 282 -19.33 -2.95 5.39
C ASP A 282 -20.46 -3.26 6.37
N GLN A 283 -20.35 -2.80 7.62
CA GLN A 283 -21.36 -3.01 8.65
C GLN A 283 -22.71 -2.38 8.29
N THR A 284 -22.69 -1.22 7.61
CA THR A 284 -23.93 -0.53 7.20
C THR A 284 -24.64 -1.19 6.03
N SER A 285 -23.91 -1.91 5.17
CA SER A 285 -24.49 -2.57 4.00
C SER A 285 -25.15 -3.92 4.32
N CYS A 286 -24.70 -4.59 5.39
CA CYS A 286 -25.13 -5.94 5.74
C CYS A 286 -26.38 -6.02 6.62
N THR A 287 -26.88 -4.90 7.15
CA THR A 287 -28.06 -4.87 8.03
C THR A 287 -29.40 -4.90 7.27
N GLY A 288 -29.38 -4.74 5.94
CA GLY A 288 -30.60 -4.66 5.11
C GLY A 288 -31.12 -5.99 4.55
N THR A 289 -30.39 -7.10 4.66
CA THR A 289 -30.85 -8.40 4.15
C THR A 289 -31.72 -9.11 5.18
N ASN A 290 -33.04 -9.00 5.00
CA ASN A 290 -34.12 -9.64 5.76
C ASN A 290 -33.72 -10.94 6.50
N GLU A 291 -33.76 -10.90 7.83
CA GLU A 291 -33.57 -12.03 8.76
C GLU A 291 -34.66 -13.13 8.65
N ASN A 292 -35.53 -13.08 7.64
CA ASN A 292 -36.71 -13.95 7.53
C ASN A 292 -36.44 -15.30 6.84
N SER A 293 -35.20 -15.65 6.48
CA SER A 293 -34.87 -17.00 6.01
C SER A 293 -34.39 -17.88 7.17
N SER A 294 -35.29 -18.73 7.68
CA SER A 294 -35.14 -19.66 8.81
C SER A 294 -34.12 -20.80 8.63
N THR A 295 -33.06 -20.61 7.85
CA THR A 295 -31.98 -21.60 7.70
C THR A 295 -30.99 -21.49 8.87
N ASN A 296 -31.42 -21.94 10.05
CA ASN A 296 -30.73 -21.92 11.34
C ASN A 296 -29.37 -22.66 11.43
N ASN A 297 -28.73 -23.05 10.31
CA ASN A 297 -27.54 -23.91 10.32
C ASN A 297 -26.32 -23.35 9.56
N ILE A 298 -26.32 -22.08 9.14
CA ILE A 298 -25.13 -21.49 8.51
C ILE A 298 -24.12 -21.10 9.59
N LEU A 299 -23.19 -22.01 9.87
CA LEU A 299 -22.10 -21.82 10.83
C LEU A 299 -21.05 -20.79 10.36
N TRP A 300 -20.98 -20.51 9.06
CA TRP A 300 -19.98 -19.63 8.45
C TRP A 300 -20.49 -18.96 7.18
N HIS A 301 -20.22 -17.66 7.03
CA HIS A 301 -20.42 -16.90 5.79
C HIS A 301 -19.31 -15.85 5.62
N HIS A 302 -19.18 -15.32 4.41
CA HIS A 302 -18.22 -14.26 4.14
C HIS A 302 -18.75 -13.24 3.12
N ALA A 303 -18.22 -12.03 3.19
CA ALA A 303 -18.39 -10.97 2.21
C ALA A 303 -17.02 -10.46 1.77
N SER A 304 -16.91 -9.96 0.55
CA SER A 304 -15.68 -9.34 0.07
C SER A 304 -15.97 -8.09 -0.74
N ASN A 305 -15.36 -6.97 -0.35
CA ASN A 305 -15.51 -5.68 -1.02
C ASN A 305 -14.20 -5.29 -1.71
N GLY A 306 -14.31 -4.83 -2.96
CA GLY A 306 -13.18 -4.40 -3.76
C GLY A 306 -12.62 -3.06 -3.30
N SER A 307 -11.41 -2.74 -3.73
CA SER A 307 -10.81 -1.45 -3.40
C SER A 307 -11.53 -0.27 -4.04
N ASP A 308 -12.28 -0.42 -5.14
CA ASP A 308 -13.01 0.68 -5.83
C ASP A 308 -12.18 1.97 -6.02
N GLY A 309 -10.91 1.81 -6.41
CA GLY A 309 -9.98 2.93 -6.55
C GLY A 309 -9.47 3.51 -5.22
N ASN A 310 -9.83 2.95 -4.07
CA ASN A 310 -9.30 3.35 -2.77
C ASN A 310 -7.90 2.76 -2.53
N ILE A 311 -7.05 3.53 -1.88
CA ILE A 311 -5.75 3.08 -1.39
C ILE A 311 -5.73 3.12 0.12
N LEU A 312 -5.10 2.11 0.72
CA LEU A 312 -4.82 2.07 2.15
C LEU A 312 -3.39 2.53 2.38
N VAL A 313 -3.16 3.24 3.47
CA VAL A 313 -1.81 3.65 3.90
C VAL A 313 -1.60 3.30 5.36
N GLY A 314 -0.40 2.87 5.71
CA GLY A 314 -0.09 2.48 7.07
C GLY A 314 1.31 1.93 7.22
N LYS A 315 1.69 1.62 8.46
CA LYS A 315 2.89 0.87 8.80
C LYS A 315 2.63 -0.61 8.61
N LEU A 316 3.52 -1.28 7.90
CA LEU A 316 3.47 -2.74 7.78
C LEU A 316 4.19 -3.37 8.98
N GLU A 317 3.53 -4.22 9.75
CA GLU A 317 4.11 -4.86 10.93
C GLU A 317 3.85 -6.38 10.97
N LEU A 318 4.55 -7.07 11.86
CA LEU A 318 4.33 -8.48 12.14
C LEU A 318 3.86 -8.59 13.58
N ASP A 319 2.76 -9.30 13.80
CA ASP A 319 2.23 -9.52 15.13
C ASP A 319 2.84 -10.77 15.78
N GLU A 320 2.57 -10.96 17.07
CA GLU A 320 3.04 -12.12 17.83
C GLU A 320 2.41 -13.46 17.40
N ASN A 321 1.29 -13.41 16.68
CA ASN A 321 0.55 -14.57 16.19
C ASN A 321 0.95 -14.97 14.76
N GLY A 322 1.99 -14.34 14.19
CA GLY A 322 2.47 -14.64 12.85
C GLY A 322 1.62 -14.04 11.73
N TYR A 323 0.81 -13.02 12.03
CA TYR A 323 0.09 -12.24 11.03
C TYR A 323 0.92 -11.06 10.53
N LEU A 324 0.72 -10.74 9.25
CA LEU A 324 1.12 -9.47 8.68
C LEU A 324 0.02 -8.46 9.01
N LEU A 325 0.36 -7.31 9.59
CA LEU A 325 -0.60 -6.26 9.93
C LEU A 325 -0.32 -4.99 9.12
N LEU A 326 -1.39 -4.30 8.73
CA LEU A 326 -1.34 -2.89 8.39
C LEU A 326 -1.83 -2.10 9.58
N CYS A 327 -1.01 -1.18 10.07
CA CYS A 327 -1.31 -0.34 11.23
C CYS A 327 -1.36 1.13 10.77
N ASP A 328 -2.48 1.81 10.95
CA ASP A 328 -2.53 3.27 10.90
C ASP A 328 -2.48 3.84 12.33
N LYS A 329 -2.77 5.13 12.50
CA LYS A 329 -2.76 5.78 13.83
C LYS A 329 -3.83 5.22 14.79
N ASN A 330 -4.96 4.76 14.26
CA ASN A 330 -6.18 4.50 15.02
C ASN A 330 -6.54 3.01 15.07
N THR A 331 -6.10 2.23 14.08
CA THR A 331 -6.58 0.86 13.87
C THR A 331 -5.51 0.01 13.19
N GLN A 332 -5.63 -1.29 13.35
CA GLN A 332 -4.82 -2.28 12.65
C GLN A 332 -5.72 -3.32 12.00
N VAL A 333 -5.27 -3.86 10.87
CA VAL A 333 -5.99 -4.93 10.16
C VAL A 333 -4.99 -5.98 9.67
N ALA A 334 -5.39 -7.24 9.76
CA ALA A 334 -4.58 -8.33 9.22
C ALA A 334 -4.53 -8.28 7.69
N ILE A 335 -3.35 -8.57 7.14
CA ILE A 335 -3.11 -8.66 5.70
C ILE A 335 -2.85 -10.12 5.33
N VAL A 336 -3.52 -10.57 4.28
CA VAL A 336 -3.30 -11.85 3.62
C VAL A 336 -2.68 -11.59 2.27
N LEU A 337 -1.48 -12.13 2.08
CA LEU A 337 -0.81 -12.05 0.79
C LEU A 337 -1.34 -13.09 -0.17
N VAL A 338 -1.57 -12.65 -1.40
CA VAL A 338 -2.11 -13.45 -2.49
C VAL A 338 -1.13 -13.41 -3.66
N GLY A 339 -0.99 -14.53 -4.37
CA GLY A 339 -0.25 -14.56 -5.64
C GLY A 339 1.25 -14.40 -5.49
N VAL A 340 1.82 -14.87 -4.38
CA VAL A 340 3.27 -14.89 -4.17
C VAL A 340 3.98 -15.81 -5.19
N SER A 341 3.21 -16.63 -5.91
CA SER A 341 3.67 -17.61 -6.90
C SER A 341 3.89 -17.09 -8.32
N ASP A 342 3.37 -15.92 -8.68
CA ASP A 342 3.44 -15.43 -10.06
C ASP A 342 4.85 -14.88 -10.32
N ILE A 343 5.72 -15.80 -10.74
CA ILE A 343 7.09 -15.62 -11.24
C ILE A 343 7.07 -14.91 -12.62
N ASP A 344 6.11 -14.04 -12.85
CA ASP A 344 6.08 -13.22 -14.06
C ASP A 344 7.20 -12.18 -13.94
N ASN A 345 8.40 -12.54 -14.41
CA ASN A 345 9.49 -11.76 -15.03
C ASN A 345 9.83 -10.34 -14.55
N TYR A 346 9.26 -9.86 -13.45
CA TYR A 346 9.52 -8.52 -12.97
C TYR A 346 10.82 -8.51 -12.19
N ASN A 347 11.78 -7.76 -12.73
CA ASN A 347 13.09 -7.41 -12.17
C ASN A 347 12.98 -6.58 -10.86
N PHE A 348 12.14 -6.99 -9.90
CA PHE A 348 12.19 -6.45 -8.53
C PHE A 348 13.39 -7.05 -7.80
N GLN A 349 14.58 -6.60 -8.18
CA GLN A 349 15.81 -7.10 -7.57
C GLN A 349 15.98 -6.71 -6.09
N ASN A 350 15.13 -5.87 -5.47
CA ASN A 350 15.42 -5.28 -4.15
C ASN A 350 14.28 -5.15 -3.11
N ASP A 351 12.99 -5.38 -3.43
CA ASP A 351 11.89 -5.07 -2.48
C ASP A 351 11.03 -6.31 -2.13
N THR A 352 11.65 -7.30 -1.48
CA THR A 352 10.91 -8.44 -0.89
C THR A 352 10.08 -7.99 0.33
N LEU A 353 9.08 -8.80 0.71
CA LEU A 353 8.18 -8.47 1.83
C LEU A 353 8.94 -8.16 3.13
N ILE A 354 10.03 -8.90 3.41
CA ILE A 354 10.90 -8.68 4.58
C ILE A 354 11.39 -7.23 4.64
N HIS A 355 11.78 -6.65 3.50
CA HIS A 355 12.25 -5.26 3.44
C HIS A 355 11.13 -4.22 3.60
N LYS A 356 9.87 -4.63 3.42
CA LYS A 356 8.70 -3.76 3.62
C LYS A 356 8.28 -3.70 5.10
N ILE A 357 8.64 -4.70 5.91
CA ILE A 357 8.29 -4.74 7.33
C ILE A 357 8.89 -3.55 8.09
N GLY A 358 8.05 -2.92 8.92
CA GLY A 358 8.33 -1.71 9.68
C GLY A 358 8.35 -0.42 8.85
N SER A 359 8.11 -0.50 7.53
CA SER A 359 8.06 0.66 6.64
C SER A 359 6.64 1.22 6.55
N PHE A 360 6.54 2.50 6.16
CA PHE A 360 5.27 3.11 5.79
C PHE A 360 4.96 2.74 4.33
N VAL A 361 3.80 2.15 4.09
CA VAL A 361 3.40 1.57 2.80
C VAL A 361 2.07 2.16 2.31
N ALA A 362 1.87 2.18 0.99
CA ALA A 362 0.56 2.28 0.35
C ALA A 362 0.18 0.90 -0.19
N ILE A 363 -1.10 0.55 -0.10
CA ILE A 363 -1.66 -0.68 -0.66
C ILE A 363 -2.69 -0.32 -1.72
N PHE A 364 -2.41 -0.76 -2.94
CA PHE A 364 -3.33 -0.67 -4.09
C PHE A 364 -4.09 -1.99 -4.25
N ASN A 365 -5.15 -2.01 -5.08
CA ASN A 365 -5.82 -3.23 -5.56
C ASN A 365 -6.07 -4.31 -4.50
N TRP A 366 -6.66 -3.91 -3.37
CA TRP A 366 -6.92 -4.80 -2.24
C TRP A 366 -8.39 -5.23 -2.20
N LYS A 367 -8.68 -6.27 -1.41
CA LYS A 367 -10.05 -6.66 -1.06
C LYS A 367 -10.21 -6.73 0.45
N CYS A 368 -11.21 -6.07 1.01
CA CYS A 368 -11.62 -6.31 2.39
C CYS A 368 -12.45 -7.59 2.42
N VAL A 369 -12.16 -8.48 3.36
CA VAL A 369 -12.91 -9.70 3.57
C VAL A 369 -13.40 -9.72 5.01
N THR A 370 -14.71 -9.93 5.15
CA THR A 370 -15.36 -10.12 6.44
C THR A 370 -15.89 -11.55 6.51
N GLU A 371 -15.34 -12.36 7.41
CA GLU A 371 -15.82 -13.69 7.72
C GLU A 371 -16.63 -13.65 9.03
N THR A 372 -17.85 -14.15 8.98
CA THR A 372 -18.69 -14.32 10.17
C THR A 372 -18.76 -15.79 10.55
N PHE A 373 -18.51 -16.08 11.82
CA PHE A 373 -18.64 -17.40 12.42
C PHE A 373 -19.76 -17.39 13.45
N ASN A 374 -20.72 -18.30 13.30
CA ASN A 374 -21.73 -18.54 14.32
C ASN A 374 -21.28 -19.75 15.14
N ILE A 375 -20.89 -19.51 16.39
CA ILE A 375 -20.45 -20.56 17.32
C ILE A 375 -21.55 -20.81 18.34
N LEU A 376 -22.06 -22.03 18.38
CA LEU A 376 -22.98 -22.46 19.44
C LEU A 376 -22.15 -22.71 20.71
N ILE A 377 -22.47 -22.00 21.79
CA ILE A 377 -21.82 -22.12 23.10
C ILE A 377 -22.80 -22.85 24.05
N GLY A 378 -22.39 -24.02 24.53
CA GLY A 378 -23.13 -24.78 25.54
C GLY A 378 -24.37 -25.54 25.04
N LYS A 379 -25.07 -26.17 25.98
CA LYS A 379 -26.33 -26.91 25.73
C LYS A 379 -27.55 -26.00 25.56
N GLU A 380 -27.43 -24.72 25.91
CA GLU A 380 -28.55 -23.78 26.01
C GLU A 380 -28.84 -22.97 24.72
N ASN A 381 -28.42 -23.46 23.55
CA ASN A 381 -28.63 -22.78 22.26
C ASN A 381 -28.14 -21.33 22.17
N GLN A 382 -27.23 -20.89 23.04
CA GLN A 382 -26.63 -19.55 22.94
C GLN A 382 -25.64 -19.53 21.77
N SER A 383 -25.85 -18.65 20.79
CA SER A 383 -24.92 -18.46 19.67
C SER A 383 -24.08 -17.20 19.88
N ARG A 384 -22.75 -17.33 19.81
CA ARG A 384 -21.83 -16.21 19.72
C ARG A 384 -21.44 -15.98 18.26
N ARG A 385 -21.69 -14.77 17.76
CA ARG A 385 -21.20 -14.31 16.46
C ARG A 385 -19.77 -13.79 16.62
N ILE A 386 -18.84 -14.33 15.84
CA ILE A 386 -17.46 -13.83 15.74
C ILE A 386 -17.27 -13.27 14.34
N LEU A 387 -16.84 -12.02 14.25
CA LEU A 387 -16.46 -11.36 13.01
C LEU A 387 -14.94 -11.35 12.89
N LYS A 388 -14.42 -11.71 11.72
CA LYS A 388 -13.01 -11.56 11.37
C LYS A 388 -12.91 -10.75 10.10
N GLU A 389 -12.18 -9.65 10.18
CA GLU A 389 -11.98 -8.72 9.07
C GLU A 389 -10.50 -8.66 8.72
N TYR A 390 -10.19 -8.77 7.44
CA TYR A 390 -8.82 -8.72 6.95
C TYR A 390 -8.75 -8.22 5.51
N ILE A 391 -7.57 -7.74 5.12
CA ILE A 391 -7.29 -7.28 3.77
C ILE A 391 -6.54 -8.37 3.00
N MET A 392 -7.08 -8.80 1.86
CA MET A 392 -6.34 -9.61 0.89
C MET A 392 -5.66 -8.67 -0.11
N VAL A 393 -4.38 -8.91 -0.40
CA VAL A 393 -3.63 -8.12 -1.40
C VAL A 393 -2.47 -8.88 -2.03
N LYS A 394 -2.07 -8.51 -3.24
CA LYS A 394 -0.85 -9.03 -3.86
C LYS A 394 0.38 -8.30 -3.32
N GLY A 395 1.50 -9.01 -3.21
CA GLY A 395 2.76 -8.43 -2.72
C GLY A 395 3.25 -7.22 -3.54
N ASN A 396 2.97 -7.19 -4.84
CA ASN A 396 3.34 -6.11 -5.77
C ASN A 396 2.45 -4.87 -5.64
N ASP A 397 1.30 -4.99 -5.00
CA ASP A 397 0.41 -3.85 -4.74
C ASP A 397 0.73 -3.14 -3.42
N ILE A 398 1.67 -3.69 -2.63
CA ILE A 398 2.21 -3.06 -1.42
C ILE A 398 3.45 -2.24 -1.79
N ILE A 399 3.37 -0.92 -1.70
CA ILE A 399 4.37 0.01 -2.19
C ILE A 399 5.01 0.73 -1.01
N VAL A 400 6.33 0.60 -0.87
CA VAL A 400 7.05 1.22 0.23
C VAL A 400 7.21 2.72 -0.01
N LEU A 401 6.52 3.54 0.78
CA LEU A 401 6.55 5.01 0.69
C LEU A 401 7.69 5.62 1.48
N GLN A 402 7.98 5.07 2.66
CA GLN A 402 9.13 5.46 3.46
C GLN A 402 9.71 4.21 4.12
N LYS A 403 10.96 3.88 3.78
CA LYS A 403 11.67 2.77 4.40
C LYS A 403 11.90 3.08 5.87
N ARG A 404 11.76 2.06 6.72
CA ARG A 404 12.24 2.13 8.11
C ARG A 404 13.69 2.61 8.09
N ASN A 405 14.02 3.60 8.93
CA ASN A 405 15.40 4.07 9.05
C ASN A 405 16.24 2.99 9.73
N LEU A 406 16.82 2.11 8.91
CA LEU A 406 17.70 1.04 9.34
C LEU A 406 19.16 1.52 9.46
N LYS A 407 19.44 2.85 9.47
CA LYS A 407 20.80 3.38 9.64
C LYS A 407 21.45 2.96 10.98
N ASN A 408 20.65 2.47 11.94
CA ASN A 408 21.14 1.83 13.17
C ASN A 408 21.21 0.30 13.06
N GLN A 409 21.18 -0.28 11.85
CA GLN A 409 21.56 -1.68 11.68
C GLN A 409 23.04 -1.79 12.05
N LEU A 410 23.22 -2.20 13.30
CA LEU A 410 24.50 -2.53 13.91
C LEU A 410 25.34 -3.28 12.89
N VAL A 411 26.61 -2.90 12.79
CA VAL A 411 27.61 -3.74 12.13
C VAL A 411 27.65 -5.02 12.94
N PHE A 412 26.91 -6.03 12.50
CA PHE A 412 26.82 -7.30 13.20
C PHE A 412 28.08 -8.09 12.92
N ASN A 413 28.94 -8.20 13.94
CA ASN A 413 29.99 -9.21 13.99
C ASN A 413 29.32 -10.55 14.30
N GLY A 414 28.92 -11.28 13.27
CA GLY A 414 28.15 -12.51 13.38
C GLY A 414 28.38 -13.43 12.21
N GLU A 415 28.04 -14.71 12.37
CA GLU A 415 28.07 -15.65 11.26
C GLU A 415 26.83 -15.49 10.38
N GLU A 416 27.03 -15.49 9.06
CA GLU A 416 25.95 -15.42 8.08
C GLU A 416 25.71 -16.79 7.41
N TYR A 417 24.45 -17.21 7.42
CA TYR A 417 23.99 -18.45 6.80
C TYR A 417 22.99 -18.14 5.68
N LYS A 418 23.24 -18.66 4.48
CA LYS A 418 22.28 -18.60 3.36
C LYS A 418 21.39 -19.83 3.39
N VAL A 419 20.11 -19.61 3.64
CA VAL A 419 19.10 -20.64 3.84
C VAL A 419 18.11 -20.63 2.69
N LYS A 420 18.08 -21.70 1.88
CA LYS A 420 17.07 -21.91 0.84
C LYS A 420 15.92 -22.74 1.41
N LEU A 421 14.74 -22.13 1.47
CA LEU A 421 13.53 -22.76 1.96
C LEU A 421 13.03 -23.79 0.96
N LEU A 422 12.97 -25.06 1.35
CA LEU A 422 12.36 -26.13 0.55
C LEU A 422 10.89 -26.29 0.88
N ASN A 423 10.54 -26.19 2.16
CA ASN A 423 9.21 -26.44 2.67
C ASN A 423 8.98 -25.70 3.99
N LYS A 424 7.76 -25.27 4.26
CA LYS A 424 7.38 -24.58 5.50
C LYS A 424 6.21 -25.32 6.16
N SER A 425 6.22 -25.46 7.48
CA SER A 425 5.08 -25.94 8.27
C SER A 425 4.04 -24.84 8.51
N GLY A 426 2.83 -25.20 8.94
CA GLY A 426 1.90 -24.21 9.49
C GLY A 426 2.49 -23.48 10.69
N PHE A 427 1.92 -22.33 11.05
CA PHE A 427 2.25 -21.63 12.28
C PHE A 427 1.61 -22.35 13.48
N VAL A 428 2.38 -22.56 14.55
CA VAL A 428 1.99 -23.43 15.66
C VAL A 428 2.08 -22.67 16.97
N PHE A 429 1.03 -22.78 17.78
CA PHE A 429 1.04 -22.37 19.18
C PHE A 429 1.18 -23.61 20.06
N SER A 430 2.25 -23.68 20.83
CA SER A 430 2.53 -24.78 21.74
C SER A 430 2.28 -24.38 23.19
N ILE A 431 1.62 -25.29 23.90
CA ILE A 431 1.41 -25.20 25.34
C ILE A 431 2.58 -25.94 26.01
N PRO A 432 3.34 -25.27 26.89
CA PRO A 432 4.44 -25.90 27.62
C PRO A 432 3.95 -27.12 28.44
N GLN A 433 4.66 -28.24 28.37
CA GLN A 433 4.24 -29.49 29.06
C GLN A 433 4.53 -29.49 30.58
N ASN A 434 5.38 -28.59 31.08
CA ASN A 434 5.94 -28.66 32.43
C ASN A 434 5.31 -27.71 33.46
N SER A 435 4.25 -26.97 33.13
CA SER A 435 3.59 -26.08 34.08
C SER A 435 2.55 -26.85 34.91
N ASN A 436 3.00 -27.64 35.90
CA ASN A 436 2.11 -28.19 36.94
C ASN A 436 1.45 -27.06 37.76
N SER A 437 1.95 -25.83 37.66
CA SER A 437 1.27 -24.60 38.07
C SER A 437 0.63 -23.93 36.85
N LEU A 438 -0.66 -24.16 36.62
CA LEU A 438 -1.50 -23.37 35.72
C LEU A 438 -1.67 -21.96 36.31
N SER A 439 -0.63 -21.13 36.28
CA SER A 439 -0.83 -19.69 36.42
C SER A 439 -1.50 -19.18 35.15
N THR A 440 -2.39 -18.20 35.30
CA THR A 440 -3.13 -17.55 34.20
C THR A 440 -2.23 -16.88 33.16
N ASP A 441 -0.92 -16.78 33.43
CA ASP A 441 0.07 -16.07 32.60
C ASP A 441 0.98 -17.01 31.78
N ALA A 442 0.58 -18.27 31.56
CA ALA A 442 1.37 -19.17 30.72
C ALA A 442 1.46 -18.65 29.27
N HIS A 443 2.59 -18.01 28.92
CA HIS A 443 2.86 -17.54 27.58
C HIS A 443 2.87 -18.72 26.59
N LEU A 444 1.95 -18.70 25.62
CA LEU A 444 1.97 -19.65 24.49
C LEU A 444 3.25 -19.46 23.69
N GLN A 445 4.02 -20.53 23.52
CA GLN A 445 5.19 -20.51 22.67
C GLN A 445 4.76 -20.61 21.22
N THR A 446 5.09 -19.62 20.40
CA THR A 446 4.87 -19.64 18.96
C THR A 446 6.09 -20.16 18.21
N PHE A 447 5.86 -21.02 17.23
CA PHE A 447 6.90 -21.47 16.32
C PHE A 447 6.37 -21.98 14.99
N PHE A 448 7.26 -22.10 14.02
CA PHE A 448 7.05 -22.92 12.83
C PHE A 448 8.37 -23.58 12.44
N ILE A 449 8.29 -24.60 11.60
CA ILE A 449 9.45 -25.37 11.14
C ILE A 449 9.60 -25.16 9.64
N VAL A 450 10.85 -25.02 9.23
CA VAL A 450 11.21 -24.99 7.82
C VAL A 450 12.14 -26.14 7.49
N HIS A 451 11.87 -26.85 6.39
CA HIS A 451 12.85 -27.73 5.76
C HIS A 451 13.68 -26.87 4.82
N ALA A 452 14.98 -26.82 5.02
CA ALA A 452 15.84 -25.92 4.27
C ALA A 452 17.18 -26.53 3.89
N ILE A 453 17.80 -25.93 2.89
CA ILE A 453 19.21 -26.12 2.57
C ILE A 453 19.96 -24.93 3.16
N VAL A 454 20.84 -25.19 4.12
CA VAL A 454 21.66 -24.20 4.79
C VAL A 454 23.07 -24.24 4.20
N ASN A 455 23.57 -23.09 3.76
CA ASN A 455 24.95 -22.91 3.34
C ASN A 455 25.60 -21.84 4.23
N LYS A 456 26.70 -22.17 4.90
CA LYS A 456 27.46 -21.17 5.66
C LYS A 456 28.17 -20.22 4.69
N SER A 457 28.01 -18.91 4.85
CA SER A 457 28.78 -17.92 4.07
C SER A 457 30.19 -17.86 4.68
N SER A 458 31.17 -18.42 3.98
CA SER A 458 32.58 -18.19 4.33
C SER A 458 32.96 -16.80 3.82
N ASP A 459 32.87 -15.79 4.68
CA ASP A 459 33.29 -14.41 4.34
C ASP A 459 34.82 -14.24 4.31
N THR A 460 35.59 -15.31 4.54
CA THR A 460 37.04 -15.28 4.38
C THR A 460 37.41 -15.46 2.91
N CYS A 461 37.92 -14.39 2.29
CA CYS A 461 38.42 -14.27 0.91
C CYS A 461 39.52 -15.26 0.49
N HIS A 462 39.78 -16.33 1.23
CA HIS A 462 40.73 -17.37 0.87
C HIS A 462 39.98 -18.57 0.29
N ALA A 463 39.86 -18.54 -1.04
CA ALA A 463 39.29 -19.58 -1.87
C ALA A 463 39.97 -20.94 -1.60
N SER A 464 39.20 -21.93 -1.13
CA SER A 464 39.30 -23.36 -1.49
C SER A 464 38.64 -24.32 -0.49
N THR A 465 38.18 -23.88 0.68
CA THR A 465 37.64 -24.82 1.68
C THR A 465 36.13 -25.06 1.50
N VAL A 466 35.77 -26.33 1.59
CA VAL A 466 34.46 -26.95 1.29
C VAL A 466 33.29 -26.14 1.85
N LYS A 467 32.34 -25.75 0.98
CA LYS A 467 31.05 -25.18 1.42
C LYS A 467 30.27 -26.25 2.17
N GLU A 468 30.18 -26.12 3.49
CA GLU A 468 29.26 -26.93 4.29
C GLU A 468 27.83 -26.62 3.86
N ARG A 469 27.17 -27.64 3.30
CA ARG A 469 25.79 -27.61 2.87
C ARG A 469 25.01 -28.65 3.64
N TRP A 470 24.05 -28.21 4.42
CA TRP A 470 23.17 -29.10 5.19
C TRP A 470 21.77 -29.06 4.64
N ARG A 471 21.11 -30.22 4.60
CA ARG A 471 19.67 -30.32 4.38
C ARG A 471 19.04 -30.75 5.70
N THR A 472 18.32 -29.85 6.34
CA THR A 472 17.89 -30.02 7.74
C THR A 472 16.60 -29.25 8.01
N PHE A 473 16.02 -29.46 9.18
CA PHE A 473 14.92 -28.65 9.68
C PHE A 473 15.45 -27.49 10.51
N ILE A 474 14.81 -26.34 10.43
CA ILE A 474 15.07 -25.20 11.31
C ILE A 474 13.76 -24.87 12.01
N LYS A 475 13.76 -24.91 13.34
CA LYS A 475 12.65 -24.48 14.18
C LYS A 475 12.83 -23.01 14.49
N ILE A 476 11.87 -22.19 14.05
CA ILE A 476 11.88 -20.74 14.23
C ILE A 476 10.89 -20.41 15.34
N THR A 477 11.38 -19.91 16.47
CA THR A 477 10.59 -19.65 17.70
C THR A 477 10.64 -18.17 18.11
N GLY A 478 9.79 -17.77 19.05
CA GLY A 478 9.84 -16.45 19.69
C GLY A 478 9.62 -15.30 18.70
N ASP A 479 10.36 -14.20 18.83
CA ASP A 479 10.23 -13.05 17.92
C ASP A 479 10.55 -13.36 16.46
N ASN A 480 11.43 -14.34 16.21
CA ASN A 480 11.71 -14.78 14.84
C ASN A 480 10.52 -15.51 14.21
N SER A 481 9.63 -16.10 15.02
CA SER A 481 8.43 -16.76 14.51
C SER A 481 7.47 -15.76 13.82
N LYS A 482 7.52 -14.48 14.20
CA LYS A 482 6.74 -13.40 13.57
C LYS A 482 7.02 -13.29 12.07
N MET A 483 8.17 -13.76 11.59
CA MET A 483 8.56 -13.77 10.18
C MET A 483 7.81 -14.82 9.33
N PHE A 484 6.89 -15.60 9.91
CA PHE A 484 6.09 -16.61 9.22
C PHE A 484 5.46 -16.17 7.88
N PRO A 485 4.80 -14.99 7.75
CA PRO A 485 4.18 -14.59 6.48
C PRO A 485 5.22 -14.16 5.43
N CYS A 486 6.44 -13.83 5.87
CA CYS A 486 7.54 -13.38 5.02
C CYS A 486 8.37 -14.51 4.41
N LEU A 487 8.38 -15.69 5.03
CA LEU A 487 9.15 -16.84 4.53
C LEU A 487 8.28 -17.72 3.65
N GLN A 488 8.67 -17.90 2.40
CA GLN A 488 7.88 -18.63 1.40
C GLN A 488 8.72 -19.71 0.73
N GLU A 489 8.09 -20.82 0.37
CA GLU A 489 8.76 -21.96 -0.24
C GLU A 489 9.53 -21.55 -1.51
N GLY A 490 10.74 -22.07 -1.68
CA GLY A 490 11.64 -21.69 -2.78
C GLY A 490 12.44 -20.40 -2.55
N MET A 491 12.11 -19.56 -1.55
CA MET A 491 12.90 -18.36 -1.24
C MET A 491 14.26 -18.71 -0.63
N THR A 492 15.26 -17.86 -0.90
CA THR A 492 16.53 -17.88 -0.18
C THR A 492 16.61 -16.66 0.73
N PHE A 493 17.01 -16.87 1.98
CA PHE A 493 17.18 -15.82 2.98
C PHE A 493 18.54 -15.96 3.67
N ALA A 494 19.01 -14.88 4.28
CA ALA A 494 20.20 -14.89 5.12
C ALA A 494 19.77 -14.88 6.58
N ILE A 495 20.44 -15.68 7.40
CA ILE A 495 20.33 -15.65 8.85
C ILE A 495 21.67 -15.16 9.39
N LYS A 496 21.66 -14.07 10.16
CA LYS A 496 22.82 -13.64 10.94
C LYS A 496 22.62 -13.99 12.39
N ILE A 497 23.60 -14.69 12.97
CA ILE A 497 23.62 -15.02 14.40
C ILE A 497 24.72 -14.18 15.03
N PRO A 498 24.39 -13.24 15.95
CA PRO A 498 25.41 -12.42 16.59
C PRO A 498 26.33 -13.29 17.45
N LEU A 499 27.64 -13.02 17.39
CA LEU A 499 28.63 -13.64 18.27
C LEU A 499 28.50 -13.00 19.65
N ASP A 500 28.10 -13.78 20.65
CA ASP A 500 28.13 -13.33 22.03
C ASP A 500 29.58 -13.43 22.54
N GLU A 501 30.14 -12.35 23.08
CA GLU A 501 31.57 -12.28 23.47
C GLU A 501 31.96 -13.36 24.49
N ASN A 502 30.98 -13.90 25.22
CA ASN A 502 31.17 -14.93 26.24
C ASN A 502 30.76 -16.35 25.80
N GLN A 503 30.26 -16.54 24.58
CA GLN A 503 29.83 -17.86 24.08
C GLN A 503 30.40 -18.17 22.70
N SER A 504 31.65 -18.62 22.69
CA SER A 504 32.33 -19.15 21.49
C SER A 504 31.73 -20.46 20.95
N GLN A 505 30.54 -20.91 21.40
CA GLN A 505 29.99 -22.23 21.06
C GLN A 505 28.47 -22.31 20.82
N SER A 506 27.72 -21.22 20.60
CA SER A 506 26.31 -21.32 20.17
C SER A 506 26.14 -21.11 18.65
N LEU A 507 26.91 -21.88 17.88
CA LEU A 507 26.65 -22.15 16.46
C LEU A 507 25.26 -22.81 16.31
N MET A 508 24.72 -22.88 15.09
CA MET A 508 23.53 -23.69 14.76
C MET A 508 23.74 -25.17 15.14
N LYS A 509 23.62 -25.50 16.42
CA LYS A 509 23.82 -26.82 16.97
C LYS A 509 22.62 -27.67 16.59
N ARG A 510 22.91 -28.81 15.95
CA ARG A 510 21.89 -29.82 15.65
C ARG A 510 21.37 -30.36 16.98
N SER A 511 20.10 -30.11 17.27
CA SER A 511 19.39 -30.75 18.38
C SER A 511 18.70 -32.00 17.84
N TYR A 512 19.00 -33.14 18.45
CA TYR A 512 18.35 -34.42 18.17
C TYR A 512 17.38 -34.73 19.29
N SER A 513 16.32 -33.94 19.44
CA SER A 513 15.26 -34.31 20.37
C SER A 513 14.04 -33.44 20.16
N PHE A 514 12.98 -34.02 19.60
CA PHE A 514 11.61 -33.57 19.84
C PHE A 514 10.66 -34.73 19.56
N SER A 515 9.83 -35.09 20.54
CA SER A 515 8.66 -35.97 20.32
C SER A 515 7.74 -35.46 19.21
N TYR A 516 7.74 -34.14 18.98
CA TYR A 516 7.04 -33.48 17.89
C TYR A 516 7.63 -33.71 16.50
N LEU A 517 8.92 -34.04 16.38
CA LEU A 517 9.57 -34.35 15.09
C LEU A 517 9.53 -35.86 14.79
N SER A 518 9.12 -36.70 15.74
CA SER A 518 8.98 -38.15 15.50
C SER A 518 8.11 -38.48 14.27
N PRO A 519 6.99 -37.79 14.02
CA PRO A 519 6.23 -37.98 12.79
C PRO A 519 7.01 -37.57 11.52
N LEU A 520 7.95 -36.61 11.60
CA LEU A 520 8.77 -36.19 10.46
C LEU A 520 9.75 -37.25 10.00
N PHE A 521 10.32 -38.02 10.94
CA PHE A 521 11.29 -39.06 10.58
C PHE A 521 10.72 -40.01 9.52
N LYS A 522 9.42 -40.34 9.66
CA LYS A 522 8.72 -41.19 8.70
C LYS A 522 8.68 -40.63 7.27
N TYR A 523 8.62 -39.30 7.12
CA TYR A 523 8.42 -38.67 5.81
C TYR A 523 9.71 -38.14 5.18
N PHE A 524 10.65 -37.67 6.00
CA PHE A 524 11.85 -37.00 5.52
C PHE A 524 13.15 -37.75 5.82
N GLY A 525 13.10 -38.85 6.58
CA GLY A 525 14.25 -39.69 6.90
C GLY A 525 15.32 -39.02 7.78
N ASN A 526 15.05 -37.81 8.29
CA ASN A 526 15.96 -37.06 9.16
C ASN A 526 15.19 -36.49 10.36
N THR A 527 15.78 -36.58 11.56
CA THR A 527 15.29 -35.97 12.80
C THR A 527 16.10 -34.75 13.22
N GLU A 528 17.17 -34.43 12.50
CA GLU A 528 17.98 -33.24 12.77
C GLU A 528 17.15 -31.98 12.61
N CYS A 529 17.05 -31.24 13.69
CA CYS A 529 16.49 -29.91 13.70
C CYS A 529 17.50 -28.95 14.32
N ILE A 530 17.51 -27.73 13.80
CA ILE A 530 18.29 -26.62 14.33
C ILE A 530 17.28 -25.69 14.98
N ASP A 531 17.38 -25.48 16.28
CA ASP A 531 16.62 -24.43 16.95
C ASP A 531 17.28 -23.08 16.64
N LEU A 532 16.57 -22.20 15.96
CA LEU A 532 17.09 -20.88 15.62
C LEU A 532 17.19 -20.02 16.88
N PRO A 533 18.37 -19.48 17.24
CA PRO A 533 18.52 -18.61 18.40
C PRO A 533 17.59 -17.39 18.33
N ALA A 534 17.02 -16.98 19.47
CA ALA A 534 16.04 -15.88 19.52
C ALA A 534 16.63 -14.52 19.08
N ASN A 535 17.93 -14.30 19.27
CA ASN A 535 18.67 -13.12 18.84
C ASN A 535 19.13 -13.16 17.36
N SER A 536 18.75 -14.20 16.60
CA SER A 536 19.08 -14.27 15.17
C SER A 536 18.31 -13.21 14.38
N HIS A 537 18.90 -12.73 13.29
CA HIS A 537 18.27 -11.80 12.37
C HIS A 537 18.09 -12.44 10.99
N ILE A 538 16.86 -12.39 10.47
CA ILE A 538 16.48 -12.95 9.18
C ILE A 538 16.38 -11.82 8.14
N PHE A 539 17.13 -11.94 7.05
CA PHE A 539 17.15 -10.99 5.94
C PHE A 539 16.82 -11.68 4.63
N SER A 540 16.25 -10.95 3.68
CA SER A 540 16.04 -11.50 2.35
C SER A 540 17.35 -11.57 1.56
N CYS A 541 17.58 -12.67 0.84
CA CYS A 541 18.60 -12.73 -0.19
C CYS A 541 17.97 -12.53 -1.58
N LYS A 542 18.77 -12.03 -2.53
CA LYS A 542 18.38 -12.09 -3.94
C LYS A 542 18.42 -13.54 -4.38
N GLY A 543 17.30 -14.07 -4.84
CA GLY A 543 17.22 -15.42 -5.37
C GLY A 543 15.95 -15.62 -6.19
N ASN A 544 16.07 -16.37 -7.28
CA ASN A 544 14.91 -16.80 -8.05
C ASN A 544 14.17 -17.86 -7.23
N SER A 545 12.91 -17.58 -6.86
CA SER A 545 12.06 -18.52 -6.16
C SER A 545 11.15 -19.25 -7.15
N SER A 546 11.20 -20.58 -7.20
CA SER A 546 10.19 -21.42 -7.86
C SER A 546 9.20 -21.95 -6.84
N PHE A 547 8.23 -21.12 -6.45
CA PHE A 547 7.28 -21.37 -5.36
C PHE A 547 6.42 -22.64 -5.54
N LEU A 548 6.19 -23.10 -6.78
CA LEU A 548 5.28 -24.23 -7.09
C LEU A 548 5.97 -25.50 -7.62
N SER A 549 7.31 -25.60 -7.52
CA SER A 549 8.05 -26.70 -8.15
C SER A 549 7.64 -28.11 -7.69
N ASN A 550 7.01 -28.24 -6.52
CA ASN A 550 6.60 -29.53 -5.95
C ASN A 550 5.07 -29.71 -5.85
N SER A 551 4.27 -28.73 -6.27
CA SER A 551 2.82 -28.84 -6.18
C SER A 551 2.25 -29.48 -7.44
N ILE A 552 1.32 -30.42 -7.26
CA ILE A 552 0.64 -31.13 -8.35
C ILE A 552 -0.83 -30.73 -8.43
N THR A 553 -1.43 -30.93 -9.60
CA THR A 553 -2.87 -30.77 -9.78
C THR A 553 -3.60 -31.98 -9.19
N ILE A 554 -4.87 -31.78 -8.82
CA ILE A 554 -5.75 -32.81 -8.26
C ILE A 554 -5.97 -33.94 -9.26
N SER A 555 -6.15 -33.62 -10.54
CA SER A 555 -6.25 -34.59 -11.64
C SER A 555 -5.04 -35.53 -11.67
N LYS A 556 -3.82 -34.96 -11.71
CA LYS A 556 -2.56 -35.73 -11.69
C LYS A 556 -2.38 -36.59 -10.43
N LEU A 557 -2.84 -36.12 -9.28
CA LEU A 557 -2.80 -36.88 -8.02
C LEU A 557 -3.77 -38.09 -8.01
N LEU A 558 -4.91 -37.95 -8.70
CA LEU A 558 -5.92 -39.00 -8.81
C LEU A 558 -5.54 -40.04 -9.88
N GLU A 559 -4.96 -39.61 -10.99
CA GLU A 559 -4.53 -40.50 -12.08
C GLU A 559 -3.35 -41.40 -11.67
N ASN A 560 -2.42 -40.89 -10.84
CA ASN A 560 -1.22 -41.61 -10.42
C ASN A 560 -1.38 -42.27 -9.04
N GLU A 561 -2.38 -43.15 -8.88
CA GLU A 561 -2.67 -43.73 -7.56
C GLU A 561 -1.52 -44.51 -6.93
N SER A 562 -0.72 -45.21 -7.73
CA SER A 562 0.37 -46.07 -7.24
C SER A 562 1.57 -45.28 -6.71
N GLN A 563 1.83 -44.08 -7.23
CA GLN A 563 3.06 -43.34 -6.98
C GLN A 563 3.09 -42.62 -5.62
N PHE A 564 1.92 -42.27 -5.06
CA PHE A 564 1.83 -41.36 -3.90
C PHE A 564 1.35 -42.02 -2.59
N ASN A 565 1.40 -43.36 -2.48
CA ASN A 565 0.74 -44.09 -1.39
C ASN A 565 1.38 -43.90 0.00
N SER A 566 2.56 -43.29 0.11
CA SER A 566 3.25 -43.04 1.39
C SER A 566 3.74 -41.62 1.61
N GLU A 567 3.60 -40.73 0.62
CA GLU A 567 4.25 -39.42 0.63
C GLU A 567 3.31 -38.28 1.02
N LEU A 568 3.90 -37.21 1.53
CA LEU A 568 3.22 -35.94 1.70
C LEU A 568 3.03 -35.32 0.32
N VAL A 569 1.81 -34.91 0.01
CA VAL A 569 1.46 -34.31 -1.28
C VAL A 569 1.09 -32.84 -1.11
N SER A 570 1.52 -32.03 -2.07
CA SER A 570 1.16 -30.62 -2.17
C SER A 570 0.25 -30.44 -3.38
N VAL A 571 -0.94 -29.90 -3.17
CA VAL A 571 -1.94 -29.75 -4.24
C VAL A 571 -2.32 -28.30 -4.49
N VAL A 572 -2.56 -27.96 -5.74
CA VAL A 572 -3.16 -26.66 -6.14
C VAL A 572 -4.59 -26.88 -6.61
N GLY A 573 -5.50 -26.05 -6.12
CA GLY A 573 -6.91 -26.11 -6.49
C GLY A 573 -7.63 -24.78 -6.28
N VAL A 574 -8.82 -24.66 -6.86
CA VAL A 574 -9.78 -23.60 -6.56
C VAL A 574 -10.68 -24.07 -5.43
N VAL A 575 -10.85 -23.25 -4.39
CA VAL A 575 -11.81 -23.55 -3.32
C VAL A 575 -13.22 -23.42 -3.88
N ILE A 576 -14.01 -24.49 -3.81
CA ILE A 576 -15.43 -24.48 -4.21
C ILE A 576 -16.33 -24.30 -3.00
N ASP A 577 -16.01 -25.02 -1.92
CA ASP A 577 -16.81 -24.99 -0.71
C ASP A 577 -15.90 -25.04 0.52
N ARG A 578 -16.38 -24.42 1.60
CA ARG A 578 -15.73 -24.37 2.89
C ARG A 578 -16.76 -24.63 3.98
N GLN A 579 -16.53 -25.70 4.73
CA GLN A 579 -17.40 -26.15 5.79
C GLN A 579 -16.66 -26.21 7.12
N HIS A 580 -17.31 -25.74 8.17
CA HIS A 580 -16.85 -25.89 9.55
C HIS A 580 -17.71 -26.95 10.22
N MET A 581 -17.13 -28.12 10.48
CA MET A 581 -17.82 -29.24 11.10
C MET A 581 -17.39 -29.37 12.55
N THR A 582 -18.25 -29.86 13.43
CA THR A 582 -17.82 -30.33 14.76
C THR A 582 -17.11 -31.68 14.60
N ASP A 583 -15.95 -31.84 15.25
CA ASP A 583 -15.29 -33.15 15.28
C ASP A 583 -16.15 -34.09 16.12
N ARG A 584 -16.68 -35.16 15.50
CA ARG A 584 -17.46 -36.20 16.19
C ARG A 584 -16.67 -36.88 17.32
N PHE A 585 -15.34 -36.74 17.30
CA PHE A 585 -14.43 -37.29 18.30
C PHE A 585 -13.71 -36.21 19.12
N ALA A 586 -14.19 -34.95 19.08
CA ALA A 586 -13.68 -33.92 19.97
C ALA A 586 -13.82 -34.41 21.42
N ARG A 587 -12.69 -34.65 22.08
CA ARG A 587 -12.69 -34.77 23.54
C ARG A 587 -13.08 -33.39 24.09
N PRO A 588 -13.92 -33.30 25.13
CA PRO A 588 -14.20 -32.03 25.79
C PRO A 588 -12.87 -31.38 26.15
N THR A 589 -12.57 -30.25 25.53
CA THR A 589 -11.37 -29.45 25.83
C THR A 589 -11.66 -28.62 27.06
N ASN A 590 -10.69 -28.47 27.96
CA ASN A 590 -10.79 -27.51 29.07
C ASN A 590 -11.11 -26.11 28.54
N ASP A 591 -12.12 -25.45 29.12
CA ASP A 591 -12.67 -24.16 28.67
C ASP A 591 -11.60 -23.06 28.53
N LEU A 592 -10.54 -23.11 29.34
CA LEU A 592 -9.41 -22.17 29.30
C LEU A 592 -8.73 -22.08 27.91
N HIS A 593 -8.73 -23.16 27.13
CA HIS A 593 -8.15 -23.15 25.78
C HIS A 593 -9.01 -22.38 24.77
N LEU A 594 -10.33 -22.41 24.93
CA LEU A 594 -11.26 -21.72 24.04
C LEU A 594 -11.12 -20.21 24.20
N ASP A 595 -10.94 -19.71 25.42
CA ASP A 595 -10.78 -18.28 25.68
C ASP A 595 -9.51 -17.71 25.03
N ILE A 596 -8.38 -18.41 25.13
CA ILE A 596 -7.12 -17.95 24.50
C ILE A 596 -7.24 -17.96 22.96
N ILE A 597 -7.84 -18.99 22.38
CA ILE A 597 -8.09 -19.09 20.94
C ILE A 597 -9.02 -17.96 20.46
N ASN A 598 -10.08 -17.70 21.23
CA ASN A 598 -11.07 -16.67 20.93
C ASN A 598 -10.49 -15.26 21.08
N GLN A 599 -9.71 -15.01 22.14
CA GLN A 599 -9.08 -13.71 22.39
C GLN A 599 -8.03 -13.37 21.33
N LYS A 600 -7.21 -14.35 20.93
CA LYS A 600 -6.15 -14.14 19.94
C LYS A 600 -6.62 -14.28 18.49
N GLN A 601 -7.91 -14.56 18.26
CA GLN A 601 -8.51 -14.81 16.95
C GLN A 601 -7.80 -15.91 16.12
N ILE A 602 -7.11 -16.84 16.79
CA ILE A 602 -6.24 -17.84 16.16
C ILE A 602 -7.09 -18.96 15.56
N GLY A 603 -7.08 -19.09 14.23
CA GLY A 603 -7.55 -20.31 13.55
C GLY A 603 -9.03 -20.66 13.73
N ILE A 604 -9.30 -21.96 13.60
CA ILE A 604 -10.61 -22.61 13.77
C ILE A 604 -10.69 -23.13 15.21
N PRO A 605 -11.83 -22.97 15.91
CA PRO A 605 -12.03 -23.53 17.25
C PRO A 605 -11.59 -25.01 17.32
N LYS A 606 -10.89 -25.41 18.40
CA LYS A 606 -10.25 -26.74 18.54
C LYS A 606 -11.21 -27.93 18.36
N ASP A 607 -12.49 -27.73 18.61
CA ASP A 607 -13.57 -28.71 18.46
C ASP A 607 -14.07 -28.82 17.00
N LYS A 608 -13.56 -27.99 16.09
CA LYS A 608 -14.00 -27.94 14.70
C LYS A 608 -12.96 -28.48 13.73
N VAL A 609 -13.46 -29.18 12.73
CA VAL A 609 -12.74 -29.61 11.53
C VAL A 609 -13.09 -28.65 10.41
N LEU A 610 -12.09 -28.01 9.82
CA LEU A 610 -12.27 -27.29 8.57
C LEU A 610 -12.19 -28.29 7.43
N ARG A 611 -13.25 -28.34 6.63
CA ARG A 611 -13.33 -29.15 5.42
C ARG A 611 -13.42 -28.22 4.23
N VAL A 612 -12.53 -28.40 3.27
CA VAL A 612 -12.43 -27.57 2.06
C VAL A 612 -12.60 -28.46 0.84
N LEU A 613 -13.53 -28.12 -0.05
CA LEU A 613 -13.65 -28.77 -1.36
C LEU A 613 -12.77 -28.02 -2.34
N LEU A 614 -11.78 -28.69 -2.89
CA LEU A 614 -10.97 -28.15 -3.97
C LEU A 614 -11.44 -28.71 -5.31
N GLN A 615 -11.53 -27.84 -6.31
CA GLN A 615 -11.63 -28.19 -7.71
C GLN A 615 -10.27 -28.03 -8.36
N ASP A 616 -9.96 -28.92 -9.29
CA ASP A 616 -8.71 -28.88 -10.04
C ASP A 616 -8.62 -27.61 -10.90
N ILE A 617 -7.41 -27.07 -11.02
CA ILE A 617 -7.17 -25.86 -11.83
C ILE A 617 -7.12 -26.14 -13.34
N GLU A 618 -6.83 -27.37 -13.76
CA GLU A 618 -6.71 -27.77 -15.17
C GLU A 618 -8.01 -28.43 -15.67
N ASN A 619 -8.72 -29.17 -14.80
CA ASN A 619 -9.93 -29.91 -15.17
C ASN A 619 -11.02 -29.87 -14.08
N SER A 620 -12.03 -29.04 -14.31
CA SER A 620 -13.14 -28.80 -13.37
C SER A 620 -13.96 -30.03 -12.96
N ALA A 621 -13.84 -31.15 -13.69
CA ALA A 621 -14.48 -32.42 -13.34
C ALA A 621 -13.86 -33.09 -12.11
N PHE A 622 -12.59 -32.81 -11.81
CA PHE A 622 -11.90 -33.37 -10.65
C PHE A 622 -12.06 -32.47 -9.43
N GLN A 623 -12.52 -33.09 -8.34
CA GLN A 623 -12.69 -32.42 -7.06
C GLN A 623 -12.16 -33.32 -5.94
N MET A 624 -11.65 -32.69 -4.88
CA MET A 624 -11.09 -33.41 -3.75
C MET A 624 -11.39 -32.68 -2.44
N TRP A 625 -11.84 -33.45 -1.46
CA TRP A 625 -12.03 -32.94 -0.11
C TRP A 625 -10.70 -32.92 0.64
N VAL A 626 -10.44 -31.80 1.31
CA VAL A 626 -9.30 -31.60 2.21
C VAL A 626 -9.83 -31.38 3.62
N TYR A 627 -9.41 -32.23 4.55
CA TYR A 627 -9.79 -32.18 5.95
C TYR A 627 -8.63 -31.62 6.76
N LEU A 628 -8.81 -30.40 7.25
CA LEU A 628 -7.83 -29.68 8.05
C LEU A 628 -8.21 -29.87 9.52
N THR A 629 -7.58 -30.86 10.15
CA THR A 629 -7.79 -31.22 11.56
C THR A 629 -6.53 -30.98 12.36
N CYS A 630 -6.63 -30.27 13.48
CA CYS A 630 -5.55 -30.17 14.45
C CYS A 630 -5.75 -31.18 15.58
N ARG A 631 -5.16 -32.37 15.48
CA ARG A 631 -5.29 -33.42 16.52
C ARG A 631 -4.18 -33.42 17.57
N SER A 632 -3.28 -32.44 17.55
CA SER A 632 -2.25 -32.36 18.58
C SER A 632 -2.83 -31.91 19.91
N LYS A 633 -2.56 -32.65 20.98
CA LYS A 633 -3.02 -32.30 22.33
C LYS A 633 -2.42 -30.97 22.82
N ASN A 634 -1.16 -30.71 22.44
CA ASN A 634 -0.37 -29.62 22.99
C ASN A 634 -0.10 -28.49 21.98
N ASN A 635 -0.46 -28.70 20.71
CA ASN A 635 -0.22 -27.73 19.65
C ASN A 635 -1.53 -27.31 19.00
N ILE A 636 -1.65 -26.01 18.73
CA ILE A 636 -2.77 -25.40 18.03
C ILE A 636 -2.23 -24.96 16.68
N HIS A 637 -2.71 -25.60 15.61
CA HIS A 637 -2.37 -25.19 14.25
C HIS A 637 -3.18 -23.97 13.87
N HIS A 638 -2.45 -22.94 13.46
CA HIS A 638 -3.01 -21.76 12.85
C HIS A 638 -3.27 -22.03 11.37
N TYR A 639 -4.51 -21.82 10.95
CA TYR A 639 -4.84 -21.82 9.53
C TYR A 639 -4.91 -20.38 9.03
N PRO A 640 -4.26 -20.07 7.90
CA PRO A 640 -4.25 -18.72 7.37
C PRO A 640 -5.64 -18.31 6.91
N PHE A 641 -5.88 -17.01 6.92
CA PHE A 641 -7.03 -16.38 6.28
C PHE A 641 -6.96 -16.54 4.75
N GLY A 642 -8.06 -16.21 4.05
CA GLY A 642 -8.12 -16.25 2.59
C GLY A 642 -8.52 -17.59 1.97
N ILE A 643 -8.94 -18.57 2.77
CA ILE A 643 -9.55 -19.83 2.29
C ILE A 643 -11.03 -19.56 1.99
N LEU A 644 -11.29 -18.92 0.85
CA LEU A 644 -12.62 -18.50 0.43
C LEU A 644 -13.02 -19.19 -0.88
N PRO A 645 -14.30 -19.54 -1.09
CA PRO A 645 -14.79 -19.99 -2.38
C PRO A 645 -14.36 -19.05 -3.52
N GLY A 646 -13.91 -19.65 -4.63
CA GLY A 646 -13.34 -18.96 -5.79
C GLY A 646 -11.86 -18.61 -5.67
N CYS A 647 -11.22 -18.70 -4.50
CA CYS A 647 -9.78 -18.48 -4.37
C CYS A 647 -9.00 -19.71 -4.87
N LYS A 648 -7.95 -19.50 -5.69
CA LYS A 648 -6.92 -20.50 -5.92
C LYS A 648 -6.03 -20.58 -4.69
N ILE A 649 -5.78 -21.78 -4.18
CA ILE A 649 -4.89 -22.03 -3.06
C ILE A 649 -3.94 -23.19 -3.36
N CYS A 650 -2.73 -23.13 -2.80
CA CYS A 650 -1.85 -24.27 -2.67
C CYS A 650 -1.93 -24.81 -1.25
N ILE A 651 -2.16 -26.11 -1.08
CA ILE A 651 -2.10 -26.78 0.21
C ILE A 651 -0.92 -27.75 0.18
N SER A 652 0.15 -27.42 0.90
CA SER A 652 1.35 -28.24 0.97
C SER A 652 1.28 -29.26 2.12
N ASN A 653 2.01 -30.37 1.97
CA ASN A 653 2.22 -31.39 3.02
C ASN A 653 0.96 -32.03 3.57
N THR A 654 0.03 -32.37 2.69
CA THR A 654 -1.16 -33.15 3.07
C THR A 654 -0.89 -34.63 2.90
N LYS A 655 -1.67 -35.46 3.59
CA LYS A 655 -1.63 -36.90 3.45
C LYS A 655 -2.80 -37.37 2.63
N LYS A 656 -2.53 -38.14 1.56
CA LYS A 656 -3.55 -38.82 0.77
C LYS A 656 -4.13 -39.99 1.56
N HIS A 657 -5.45 -40.09 1.55
CA HIS A 657 -6.20 -41.19 2.13
C HIS A 657 -7.26 -41.67 1.16
N VAL A 658 -7.58 -42.96 1.24
CA VAL A 658 -8.72 -43.56 0.54
C VAL A 658 -9.72 -44.01 1.59
N SER A 659 -10.93 -43.46 1.52
CA SER A 659 -12.01 -43.81 2.43
C SER A 659 -12.38 -45.28 2.28
N LYS A 660 -12.49 -46.00 3.41
CA LYS A 660 -12.88 -47.41 3.40
C LYS A 660 -14.33 -47.63 2.93
N VAL A 661 -15.20 -46.65 3.19
CA VAL A 661 -16.66 -46.78 3.01
C VAL A 661 -17.08 -46.58 1.57
N ASN A 662 -16.61 -45.50 0.94
CA ASN A 662 -17.03 -45.10 -0.41
C ASN A 662 -15.88 -45.09 -1.41
N LYS A 663 -14.69 -45.56 -1.01
CA LYS A 663 -13.47 -45.56 -1.84
C LYS A 663 -13.07 -44.19 -2.40
N LEU A 664 -13.62 -43.10 -1.85
CA LEU A 664 -13.24 -41.76 -2.27
C LEU A 664 -11.89 -41.37 -1.69
N THR A 665 -11.04 -40.83 -2.55
CA THR A 665 -9.76 -40.24 -2.17
C THR A 665 -9.98 -38.85 -1.58
N TYR A 666 -9.31 -38.57 -0.46
CA TYR A 666 -9.31 -37.28 0.19
C TYR A 666 -7.93 -36.94 0.76
N LEU A 667 -7.73 -35.68 1.10
CA LEU A 667 -6.50 -35.21 1.75
C LEU A 667 -6.79 -34.92 3.21
N GLN A 668 -5.85 -35.29 4.07
CA GLN A 668 -5.83 -34.92 5.47
C GLN A 668 -4.66 -33.98 5.74
N GLY A 669 -4.94 -32.85 6.36
CA GLY A 669 -3.92 -31.95 6.86
C GLY A 669 -3.04 -32.64 7.90
N THR A 670 -1.76 -32.34 7.85
CA THR A 670 -0.75 -32.75 8.83
C THR A 670 -0.33 -31.53 9.65
N GLU A 671 0.52 -31.75 10.64
CA GLU A 671 1.13 -30.66 11.43
C GLU A 671 2.10 -29.78 10.61
N PHE A 672 2.47 -30.24 9.41
CA PHE A 672 3.27 -29.51 8.43
C PHE A 672 2.44 -28.86 7.34
N THR A 673 1.12 -29.01 7.36
CA THR A 673 0.28 -28.44 6.32
C THR A 673 0.35 -26.92 6.35
N THR A 674 0.72 -26.35 5.22
CA THR A 674 0.62 -24.91 4.94
C THR A 674 -0.39 -24.69 3.84
N ILE A 675 -1.08 -23.56 3.94
CA ILE A 675 -2.04 -23.14 2.93
C ILE A 675 -1.58 -21.78 2.44
N THR A 676 -1.43 -21.63 1.13
CA THR A 676 -1.02 -20.37 0.52
C THR A 676 -2.07 -19.91 -0.46
N PRO A 677 -2.73 -18.77 -0.22
CA PRO A 677 -3.61 -18.13 -1.20
C PRO A 677 -2.81 -17.69 -2.43
N LEU A 678 -3.23 -18.15 -3.61
CA LEU A 678 -2.60 -17.83 -4.89
C LEU A 678 -3.40 -16.78 -5.68
N SER A 679 -4.72 -16.71 -5.51
CA SER A 679 -5.55 -15.69 -6.17
C SER A 679 -6.65 -15.16 -5.27
N PHE A 680 -7.19 -13.99 -5.64
CA PHE A 680 -8.45 -13.50 -5.08
C PHE A 680 -9.60 -14.43 -5.48
N SER A 681 -10.71 -14.36 -4.74
CA SER A 681 -11.97 -14.95 -5.16
C SER A 681 -12.47 -14.25 -6.42
N THR A 682 -12.82 -15.04 -7.44
CA THR A 682 -13.42 -14.56 -8.69
C THR A 682 -14.93 -14.38 -8.51
N PRO A 683 -15.51 -13.20 -8.81
CA PRO A 683 -16.92 -12.91 -8.56
C PRO A 683 -17.91 -13.85 -9.28
N ASN A 684 -17.51 -14.46 -10.40
CA ASN A 684 -18.41 -15.23 -11.26
C ASN A 684 -18.73 -16.66 -10.76
N HIS A 685 -18.13 -17.15 -9.66
CA HIS A 685 -18.41 -18.51 -9.19
C HIS A 685 -19.61 -18.65 -8.25
N TYR A 686 -20.19 -17.55 -7.77
CA TYR A 686 -21.38 -17.59 -6.90
C TYR A 686 -22.68 -17.91 -7.64
N ALA A 687 -22.68 -17.88 -8.97
CA ALA A 687 -23.86 -18.18 -9.79
C ALA A 687 -24.07 -19.69 -10.05
N ILE A 688 -23.17 -20.56 -9.57
CA ILE A 688 -23.50 -21.99 -9.51
C ILE A 688 -24.43 -22.15 -8.33
N THR A 689 -25.73 -21.99 -8.62
CA THR A 689 -26.84 -22.55 -7.83
C THR A 689 -26.34 -23.83 -7.19
N ARG A 690 -26.28 -23.87 -5.85
CA ARG A 690 -26.10 -25.13 -5.14
C ARG A 690 -27.04 -26.11 -5.83
N PRO A 691 -26.55 -27.15 -6.55
CA PRO A 691 -27.43 -28.25 -6.86
C PRO A 691 -27.88 -28.66 -5.46
N ILE A 692 -29.17 -28.57 -5.20
CA ILE A 692 -29.74 -29.16 -4.02
C ILE A 692 -29.41 -30.64 -4.17
N PHE A 693 -28.25 -31.07 -3.67
CA PHE A 693 -27.88 -32.46 -3.52
C PHE A 693 -28.70 -32.97 -2.33
N SER A 694 -30.02 -33.00 -2.53
CA SER A 694 -30.91 -33.94 -1.89
C SER A 694 -30.71 -35.28 -2.59
N PHE A 695 -29.57 -35.93 -2.34
CA PHE A 695 -29.42 -37.35 -2.67
C PHE A 695 -29.04 -38.12 -1.41
N LEU A 696 -30.03 -38.89 -0.95
CA LEU A 696 -29.94 -40.12 -0.17
C LEU A 696 -29.49 -39.98 1.30
N ARG A 697 -30.39 -39.46 2.14
CA ARG A 697 -30.77 -40.24 3.33
C ARG A 697 -31.71 -41.34 2.83
N ASP A 698 -31.15 -42.39 2.26
CA ASP A 698 -31.91 -43.63 2.15
C ASP A 698 -32.00 -44.23 3.54
N THR A 699 -33.24 -44.35 3.97
CA THR A 699 -33.72 -45.21 5.04
C THR A 699 -33.16 -46.63 4.89
N LYS A 700 -32.21 -47.01 5.73
CA LYS A 700 -32.27 -48.16 6.64
C LYS A 700 -31.08 -48.17 7.60
#